data_AF-A0A2K9DI06-F1
#
_entry.id   AF-A0A2K9DI06-F1
#
_cell.length_a   1.000
_cell.length_b   1.000
_cell.length_c   1.000
_cell.angle_alpha   90.00
_cell.angle_beta   90.00
_cell.angle_gamma   90.00
#
_symmetry.space_group_name_H-M   'P 1'
#
loop_
_entity.id
_entity.type
_entity.pdbx_description
1 polymer ?
#
loop_
_entity_poly.entity_id
_entity_poly.type
_entity_poly.pdbx_seq_one_letter_code
_entity_poly.pdbx_strand_id
1 'polypeptide(L)'
;MRLVKVDVRFFRSFNYDFELKSRPDSQAEAWEDTVPAWYPFVRVPIEKDITAIVGANEAGKSQLLIAIKAALTGTPIERSDFCRYSELYSVKAGEIRRPEFGGTFALDDGEDPGIAALAGVREFTLYRPGADSPFLVIDGARVEIGTTDLQKLQKRLPTFYELQTELALPISVSIGQLAGKPASPLQDRGKRTGLLGALFGISSPGDPTVVGSVVVPALTQSVGSANAEAEKKRLAEYNLARTLLVDIANVDQSTFVDLEKAIAAEREGEVAAIVGGINAAIRENLNIQRWWTQDRDFDLLVEAREQELAFTIQDRTASKYSFGERSQGLRFFLSYFVQLTAHRLSDHVSDILLLDEPDAFLSSVGQQDLLRVLQEYAIPESGAAPSQVVYVTHSPFLIDKNAPHRIRVLDKGPDDEGTRVVRDAANNRYEPLRSSLGAYVAETAFIGGRNLFVEGAGDQILIAGIGAHLTRRSGSTDGGLNLNAVTVVAAGGADGVPYLAYLARGRDSVKPACVALLDGDQAGRHAELVLKRGEARKKRVLDDKYIIRLDLWAQTQELQLEPKVSVIEIEDLLPVAIAHRAALNYLARFTDLAEHPGVTLFTTEGILSRLDQHEGRVWDSLADAYMTAFPEEHLEKAGLAREVVSLLSIEPEADGSDALRLRFSALLSYLAEVLDDAFDEEERSRTDDRLKRAVRNFSRNYTAGIKKPDAKRVLREIEGAISDSPFGDELRTRVRALHRDFELGDAADQAVPRFDEFRERVRGFATGERIAYQDDAAQDPAGAILSEPLDERSTTRAGKKPAGEAKRDSARTRS
;
A
#
# COMPACT_ATOMS: atom_id res chain seq x y z
N MET A 1 12.89 7.25 23.58
CA MET A 1 11.70 7.91 24.15
C MET A 1 10.70 8.01 23.02
N ARG A 2 9.45 7.66 23.24
CA ARG A 2 8.43 7.56 22.18
C ARG A 2 7.13 8.21 22.62
N LEU A 3 6.44 8.89 21.71
CA LEU A 3 5.16 9.53 21.96
C LEU A 3 4.05 8.46 21.93
N VAL A 4 3.36 8.25 23.03
CA VAL A 4 2.32 7.20 23.16
C VAL A 4 0.91 7.79 23.06
N LYS A 5 0.75 9.07 23.38
CA LYS A 5 -0.55 9.73 23.40
C LYS A 5 -0.39 11.24 23.28
N VAL A 6 -1.35 11.85 22.59
CA VAL A 6 -1.47 13.31 22.47
C VAL A 6 -2.78 13.73 23.09
N ASP A 7 -2.71 14.69 23.99
CA ASP A 7 -3.85 15.28 24.67
C ASP A 7 -4.07 16.69 24.11
N VAL A 8 -5.28 16.98 23.65
CA VAL A 8 -5.61 18.28 23.03
C VAL A 8 -6.91 18.80 23.61
N ARG A 9 -6.93 20.09 23.98
CA ARG A 9 -8.18 20.81 24.22
C ARG A 9 -8.13 22.25 23.75
N PHE A 10 -9.29 22.76 23.36
CA PHE A 10 -9.54 24.12 22.88
C PHE A 10 -8.66 24.57 21.70
N PHE A 11 -8.35 23.66 20.78
CA PHE A 11 -7.50 23.92 19.63
C PHE A 11 -8.27 23.74 18.32
N ARG A 12 -8.57 24.84 17.63
CA ARG A 12 -9.24 24.87 16.31
C ARG A 12 -10.52 24.04 16.27
N SER A 13 -10.47 22.79 15.82
CA SER A 13 -11.61 21.85 15.80
C SER A 13 -11.74 21.03 17.09
N PHE A 14 -10.68 20.87 17.88
CA PHE A 14 -10.69 20.17 19.16
C PHE A 14 -11.27 21.09 20.25
N ASN A 15 -12.38 20.71 20.87
CA ASN A 15 -12.91 21.39 22.06
C ASN A 15 -12.42 20.68 23.33
N TYR A 16 -13.26 19.93 24.03
CA TYR A 16 -12.88 19.06 25.13
C TYR A 16 -13.65 17.74 24.97
N ASP A 17 -13.32 16.69 25.72
CA ASP A 17 -13.99 15.39 25.59
C ASP A 17 -15.39 15.41 26.25
N PHE A 18 -16.41 15.77 25.49
CA PHE A 18 -17.81 15.79 25.97
C PHE A 18 -18.29 14.42 26.42
N GLU A 19 -17.88 13.35 25.75
CA GLU A 19 -18.28 11.98 26.08
C GLU A 19 -17.71 11.56 27.44
N LEU A 20 -16.43 11.84 27.68
CA LEU A 20 -15.80 11.58 28.97
C LEU A 20 -16.42 12.43 30.07
N LYS A 21 -16.72 13.71 29.81
CA LYS A 21 -17.36 14.59 30.79
C LYS A 21 -18.79 14.15 31.15
N SER A 22 -19.52 13.56 30.21
CA SER A 22 -20.94 13.19 30.37
C SER A 22 -21.14 11.81 31.02
N ARG A 23 -20.08 11.02 31.17
CA ARG A 23 -20.15 9.69 31.78
C ARG A 23 -20.36 9.80 33.31
N PRO A 24 -21.35 9.10 33.89
CA PRO A 24 -21.69 9.22 35.32
C PRO A 24 -20.52 8.93 36.28
N ASP A 25 -19.68 7.95 35.93
CA ASP A 25 -18.57 7.49 36.78
C ASP A 25 -17.24 8.22 36.53
N SER A 26 -17.23 9.22 35.64
CA SER A 26 -16.00 9.91 35.26
C SER A 26 -15.67 11.03 36.23
N GLN A 27 -14.44 11.01 36.74
CA GLN A 27 -13.94 12.02 37.68
C GLN A 27 -12.78 12.78 37.06
N ALA A 28 -12.71 14.07 37.39
CA ALA A 28 -11.57 14.89 37.03
C ALA A 28 -10.32 14.37 37.74
N GLU A 29 -9.25 14.19 36.98
CA GLU A 29 -7.95 13.89 37.56
C GLU A 29 -7.49 15.06 38.44
N ALA A 30 -6.81 14.78 39.55
CA ALA A 30 -6.40 15.80 40.51
C ALA A 30 -5.51 16.90 39.91
N TRP A 31 -4.87 16.63 38.76
CA TRP A 31 -3.96 17.54 38.07
C TRP A 31 -4.63 18.40 36.97
N GLU A 32 -5.87 18.13 36.55
CA GLU A 32 -6.46 18.66 35.30
C GLU A 32 -7.03 20.10 35.40
N ASP A 33 -6.75 20.82 36.50
CA ASP A 33 -7.21 22.17 36.88
C ASP A 33 -8.73 22.41 36.69
N THR A 34 -9.47 22.47 37.81
CA THR A 34 -10.95 22.58 37.82
C THR A 34 -11.42 23.98 38.20
N VAL A 35 -11.27 24.99 37.32
CA VAL A 35 -11.96 26.28 37.52
C VAL A 35 -12.40 26.93 36.20
N PRO A 36 -13.68 27.33 36.03
CA PRO A 36 -14.83 27.10 36.92
C PRO A 36 -15.51 25.73 36.76
N ALA A 37 -15.07 24.90 35.81
CA ALA A 37 -15.62 23.57 35.55
C ALA A 37 -14.54 22.63 34.98
N TRP A 38 -14.80 21.31 35.02
CA TRP A 38 -13.94 20.29 34.43
C TRP A 38 -14.13 20.21 32.90
N TYR A 39 -13.02 20.20 32.16
CA TYR A 39 -12.99 20.13 30.70
C TYR A 39 -11.93 19.11 30.27
N PRO A 40 -12.27 17.81 30.17
CA PRO A 40 -11.31 16.76 29.92
C PRO A 40 -10.63 16.91 28.56
N PHE A 41 -9.34 16.56 28.47
CA PHE A 41 -8.63 16.52 27.18
C PHE A 41 -9.23 15.48 26.23
N VAL A 42 -9.28 15.81 24.93
CA VAL A 42 -9.45 14.80 23.88
C VAL A 42 -8.13 14.07 23.74
N ARG A 43 -8.12 12.76 24.03
CA ARG A 43 -6.92 11.94 24.10
C ARG A 43 -6.81 11.05 22.87
N VAL A 44 -5.76 11.21 22.08
CA VAL A 44 -5.50 10.40 20.88
C VAL A 44 -4.27 9.50 21.11
N PRO A 45 -4.45 8.17 21.20
CA PRO A 45 -3.33 7.23 21.32
C PRO A 45 -2.51 7.17 20.03
N ILE A 46 -1.19 7.11 20.14
CA ILE A 46 -0.21 7.00 19.06
C ILE A 46 0.50 5.65 19.19
N GLU A 47 0.55 4.88 18.11
CA GLU A 47 1.26 3.60 18.07
C GLU A 47 2.78 3.78 18.07
N LYS A 48 3.47 2.73 18.51
CA LYS A 48 4.94 2.68 18.55
C LYS A 48 5.61 2.73 17.18
N ASP A 49 4.87 2.41 16.12
CA ASP A 49 5.35 2.34 14.73
C ASP A 49 4.55 3.28 13.82
N ILE A 50 3.37 2.92 13.36
CA ILE A 50 2.59 3.69 12.38
C ILE A 50 1.20 3.94 12.95
N THR A 51 0.75 5.18 12.87
CA THR A 51 -0.60 5.60 13.23
C THR A 51 -1.27 6.27 12.03
N ALA A 52 -2.35 5.67 11.56
CA ALA A 52 -3.18 6.20 10.48
C ALA A 52 -4.39 6.92 11.07
N ILE A 53 -4.51 8.22 10.84
CA ILE A 53 -5.66 9.01 11.30
C ILE A 53 -6.64 9.19 10.13
N VAL A 54 -7.85 8.70 10.30
CA VAL A 54 -8.91 8.72 9.28
C VAL A 54 -10.14 9.42 9.84
N GLY A 55 -10.94 10.03 8.98
CA GLY A 55 -12.10 10.79 9.41
C GLY A 55 -12.65 11.66 8.29
N ALA A 56 -13.91 12.09 8.43
CA ALA A 56 -14.58 12.97 7.47
C ALA A 56 -13.85 14.32 7.32
N ASN A 57 -14.25 15.10 6.32
CA ASN A 57 -13.74 16.47 6.17
C ASN A 57 -14.04 17.23 7.47
N GLU A 58 -13.11 18.09 7.89
CA GLU A 58 -13.23 18.90 9.12
C GLU A 58 -13.23 18.14 10.45
N ALA A 59 -13.00 16.82 10.47
CA ALA A 59 -12.89 16.03 11.70
C ALA A 59 -11.68 16.39 12.59
N GLY A 60 -10.80 17.31 12.15
CA GLY A 60 -9.62 17.75 12.92
C GLY A 60 -8.32 16.99 12.64
N LYS A 61 -8.27 16.20 11.58
CA LYS A 61 -7.11 15.39 11.19
C LYS A 61 -5.79 16.16 11.07
N SER A 62 -5.69 17.12 10.16
CA SER A 62 -4.48 17.94 10.00
C SER A 62 -4.17 18.77 11.25
N GLN A 63 -5.20 19.09 12.05
CA GLN A 63 -5.02 19.79 13.33
C GLN A 63 -4.34 18.89 14.38
N LEU A 64 -4.58 17.58 14.35
CA LEU A 64 -3.86 16.65 15.23
C LEU A 64 -2.35 16.63 14.95
N LEU A 65 -1.93 16.71 13.68
CA LEU A 65 -0.50 16.81 13.33
C LEU A 65 0.13 18.08 13.92
N ILE A 66 -0.59 19.19 13.89
CA ILE A 66 -0.13 20.45 14.50
C ILE A 66 -0.11 20.34 16.02
N ALA A 67 -1.08 19.66 16.63
CA ALA A 67 -1.11 19.40 18.06
C ALA A 67 0.08 18.54 18.52
N ILE A 68 0.51 17.54 17.73
CA ILE A 68 1.75 16.79 17.97
C ILE A 68 2.96 17.74 18.00
N LYS A 69 3.09 18.60 16.98
CA LYS A 69 4.18 19.60 16.91
C LYS A 69 4.17 20.55 18.12
N ALA A 70 2.98 20.97 18.55
CA ALA A 70 2.80 21.83 19.72
C ALA A 70 3.12 21.11 21.03
N ALA A 71 2.75 19.84 21.19
CA ALA A 71 3.09 19.04 22.37
C ALA A 71 4.62 18.86 22.51
N LEU A 72 5.31 18.59 21.40
CA LEU A 72 6.77 18.41 21.37
C LEU A 72 7.51 19.74 21.63
N THR A 73 7.19 20.79 20.88
CA THR A 73 7.99 22.03 20.87
C THR A 73 7.47 23.12 21.80
N GLY A 74 6.19 23.11 22.12
CA GLY A 74 5.47 24.22 22.74
C GLY A 74 5.01 25.31 21.77
N THR A 75 5.12 25.07 20.45
CA THR A 75 4.63 25.99 19.40
C THR A 75 4.02 25.22 18.23
N PRO A 76 3.05 25.79 17.49
CA PRO A 76 2.42 27.08 17.73
C PRO A 76 1.37 27.01 18.85
N ILE A 77 1.40 27.99 19.77
CA ILE A 77 0.34 28.21 20.76
C ILE A 77 -0.08 29.67 20.63
N GLU A 78 -0.93 29.94 19.64
CA GLU A 78 -1.47 31.28 19.42
C GLU A 78 -2.91 31.41 19.92
N ARG A 79 -3.30 32.63 20.25
CA ARG A 79 -4.69 32.94 20.62
C ARG A 79 -5.65 32.70 19.45
N SER A 80 -5.20 32.96 18.22
CA SER A 80 -5.94 32.75 16.96
C SER A 80 -6.36 31.29 16.76
N ASP A 81 -5.63 30.35 17.37
CA ASP A 81 -5.86 28.92 17.28
C ASP A 81 -6.87 28.38 18.30
N PHE A 82 -7.39 29.21 19.22
CA PHE A 82 -8.40 28.77 20.17
C PHE A 82 -9.68 28.29 19.45
N CYS A 83 -10.24 27.17 19.92
CA CYS A 83 -11.44 26.57 19.34
C CYS A 83 -12.61 27.57 19.31
N ARG A 84 -13.08 27.91 18.11
CA ARG A 84 -14.15 28.90 17.90
C ARG A 84 -15.54 28.37 18.23
N TYR A 85 -15.69 27.06 18.27
CA TYR A 85 -16.94 26.39 18.64
C TYR A 85 -17.13 26.35 20.16
N SER A 86 -16.05 26.49 20.93
CA SER A 86 -16.11 26.41 22.39
C SER A 86 -16.90 27.57 22.98
N GLU A 87 -17.80 27.28 23.91
CA GLU A 87 -18.48 28.30 24.74
C GLU A 87 -17.49 29.17 25.54
N LEU A 88 -16.26 28.70 25.71
CA LEU A 88 -15.18 29.42 26.38
C LEU A 88 -14.44 30.41 25.48
N TYR A 89 -14.81 30.53 24.20
CA TYR A 89 -14.27 31.54 23.31
C TYR A 89 -14.72 32.93 23.75
N SER A 90 -13.81 33.71 24.34
CA SER A 90 -14.09 35.06 24.84
C SER A 90 -13.13 36.10 24.28
N VAL A 91 -13.68 37.30 24.06
CA VAL A 91 -12.92 38.52 23.74
C VAL A 91 -12.76 39.45 24.93
N LYS A 92 -13.37 39.11 26.08
CA LYS A 92 -13.33 39.93 27.30
C LYS A 92 -11.98 39.82 27.99
N ALA A 93 -11.50 40.93 28.57
CA ALA A 93 -10.27 40.94 29.34
C ALA A 93 -10.34 39.96 30.52
N GLY A 94 -9.29 39.17 30.72
CA GLY A 94 -9.21 38.17 31.80
C GLY A 94 -9.90 36.83 31.52
N GLU A 95 -10.71 36.73 30.46
CA GLU A 95 -11.38 35.47 30.05
C GLU A 95 -10.76 34.85 28.78
N ILE A 96 -9.73 35.49 28.22
CA ILE A 96 -9.07 35.02 27.00
C ILE A 96 -8.21 33.80 27.32
N ARG A 97 -8.54 32.67 26.71
CA ARG A 97 -7.83 31.40 26.85
C ARG A 97 -6.94 31.12 25.64
N ARG A 98 -6.02 30.17 25.81
CA ARG A 98 -5.17 29.62 24.74
C ARG A 98 -5.38 28.12 24.63
N PRO A 99 -5.11 27.52 23.46
CA PRO A 99 -5.14 26.07 23.31
C PRO A 99 -4.17 25.39 24.27
N GLU A 100 -4.49 24.16 24.66
CA GLU A 100 -3.70 23.38 25.59
C GLU A 100 -3.37 22.01 25.00
N PHE A 101 -2.14 21.57 25.27
CA PHE A 101 -1.58 20.36 24.68
C PHE A 101 -0.86 19.52 25.74
N GLY A 102 -0.92 18.21 25.60
CA GLY A 102 -0.13 17.26 26.37
C GLY A 102 0.48 16.20 25.46
N GLY A 103 1.68 15.75 25.80
CA GLY A 103 2.31 14.59 25.16
C GLY A 103 2.70 13.58 26.24
N THR A 104 2.19 12.36 26.14
CA THR A 104 2.62 11.24 27.00
C THR A 104 3.74 10.49 26.30
N PHE A 105 4.85 10.30 27.01
CA PHE A 105 6.06 9.70 26.50
C PHE A 105 6.44 8.45 27.29
N ALA A 106 6.70 7.36 26.58
CA ALA A 106 7.32 6.16 27.14
C ALA A 106 8.84 6.20 26.94
N LEU A 107 9.55 5.79 27.98
CA LEU A 107 11.00 5.66 28.00
C LEU A 107 11.41 4.22 27.72
N ASP A 108 12.43 4.05 26.89
CA ASP A 108 13.02 2.74 26.62
C ASP A 108 13.91 2.29 27.81
N ASP A 109 14.14 0.99 27.94
CA ASP A 109 14.93 0.45 29.05
C ASP A 109 16.35 1.05 29.07
N GLY A 110 16.71 1.71 30.17
CA GLY A 110 18.01 2.36 30.35
C GLY A 110 18.13 3.76 29.73
N GLU A 111 17.05 4.31 29.18
CA GLU A 111 17.03 5.67 28.65
C GLU A 111 16.99 6.73 29.76
N ASP A 112 17.88 7.73 29.68
CA ASP A 112 17.92 8.86 30.62
C ASP A 112 17.20 10.10 30.04
N PRO A 113 16.05 10.51 30.61
CA PRO A 113 15.34 11.73 30.20
C PRO A 113 16.08 13.03 30.54
N GLY A 114 17.19 12.96 31.29
CA GLY A 114 18.09 14.08 31.55
C GLY A 114 17.64 15.01 32.68
N ILE A 115 16.60 14.62 33.43
CA ILE A 115 16.09 15.35 34.60
C ILE A 115 15.83 14.41 35.77
N ALA A 116 16.20 14.83 36.98
CA ALA A 116 16.12 13.99 38.17
C ALA A 116 14.69 13.58 38.55
N ALA A 117 13.70 14.42 38.23
CA ALA A 117 12.28 14.16 38.49
C ALA A 117 11.74 12.92 37.75
N LEU A 118 12.41 12.50 36.68
CA LEU A 118 12.01 11.33 35.87
C LEU A 118 12.91 10.11 36.11
N ALA A 119 13.75 10.12 37.15
CA ALA A 119 14.62 8.99 37.46
C ALA A 119 13.78 7.75 37.84
N GLY A 120 13.92 6.67 37.08
CA GLY A 120 13.18 5.41 37.28
C GLY A 120 11.73 5.42 36.79
N VAL A 121 11.28 6.51 36.17
CA VAL A 121 9.96 6.62 35.56
C VAL A 121 9.97 5.95 34.19
N ARG A 122 8.93 5.15 33.88
CA ARG A 122 8.79 4.49 32.57
C ARG A 122 7.91 5.29 31.60
N GLU A 123 6.96 6.04 32.12
CA GLU A 123 6.04 6.86 31.35
C GLU A 123 5.75 8.16 32.09
N PHE A 124 5.70 9.28 31.37
CA PHE A 124 5.32 10.57 31.92
C PHE A 124 4.54 11.38 30.88
N THR A 125 3.76 12.36 31.34
CA THR A 125 3.10 13.32 30.43
C THR A 125 3.65 14.71 30.65
N LEU A 126 4.05 15.39 29.57
CA LEU A 126 4.39 16.82 29.59
C LEU A 126 3.18 17.61 29.10
N TYR A 127 2.59 18.41 29.99
CA TYR A 127 1.49 19.32 29.67
C TYR A 127 1.99 20.74 29.42
N ARG A 128 1.36 21.40 28.45
CA ARG A 128 1.59 22.77 28.02
C ARG A 128 0.25 23.53 28.06
N PRO A 129 -0.12 24.09 29.23
CA PRO A 129 -1.41 24.74 29.47
C PRO A 129 -1.50 26.15 28.86
N GLY A 130 -1.16 26.29 27.58
CA GLY A 130 -1.35 27.54 26.85
C GLY A 130 -0.49 28.71 27.35
N ALA A 131 -1.05 29.56 28.20
CA ALA A 131 -0.37 30.72 28.77
C ALA A 131 0.36 30.42 30.10
N ASP A 132 0.02 29.32 30.75
CA ASP A 132 0.59 28.93 32.04
C ASP A 132 1.88 28.11 31.87
N SER A 133 2.61 27.92 32.97
CA SER A 133 3.88 27.19 32.95
C SER A 133 3.65 25.70 32.64
N PRO A 134 4.45 25.08 31.75
CA PRO A 134 4.42 23.64 31.54
C PRO A 134 4.66 22.87 32.84
N PHE A 135 4.06 21.68 32.95
CA PHE A 135 4.22 20.78 34.09
C PHE A 135 4.24 19.32 33.64
N LEU A 136 4.71 18.43 34.50
CA LEU A 136 4.73 16.99 34.28
C LEU A 136 3.60 16.32 35.04
N VAL A 137 3.12 15.19 34.51
CA VAL A 137 2.28 14.24 35.26
C VAL A 137 3.00 12.89 35.27
N ILE A 138 3.27 12.39 36.48
CA ILE A 138 3.98 11.14 36.75
C ILE A 138 3.11 10.35 37.74
N ASP A 139 2.76 9.11 37.41
CA ASP A 139 1.90 8.24 38.24
C ASP A 139 0.61 8.94 38.73
N GLY A 140 0.01 9.77 37.87
CA GLY A 140 -1.21 10.53 38.17
C GLY A 140 -1.01 11.79 39.03
N ALA A 141 0.22 12.14 39.41
CA ALA A 141 0.53 13.32 40.21
C ALA A 141 1.15 14.44 39.36
N ARG A 142 0.69 15.69 39.59
CA ARG A 142 1.27 16.90 39.00
C ARG A 142 2.62 17.22 39.62
N VAL A 143 3.64 17.41 38.79
CA VAL A 143 5.00 17.77 39.17
C VAL A 143 5.41 19.02 38.39
N GLU A 144 5.69 20.11 39.10
CA GLU A 144 6.15 21.36 38.49
C GLU A 144 7.56 21.18 37.90
N ILE A 145 7.80 21.76 36.72
CA ILE A 145 9.11 21.70 36.04
C ILE A 145 9.69 23.10 35.85
N GLY A 146 10.91 23.30 36.34
CA GLY A 146 11.64 24.55 36.16
C GLY A 146 12.07 24.75 34.69
N THR A 147 12.26 26.00 34.28
CA THR A 147 12.63 26.35 32.89
C THR A 147 13.91 25.68 32.41
N THR A 148 14.91 25.53 33.27
CA THR A 148 16.18 24.86 32.95
C THR A 148 15.98 23.37 32.68
N ASP A 149 15.18 22.68 33.49
CA ASP A 149 14.93 21.25 33.33
C ASP A 149 13.97 21.00 32.16
N LEU A 150 13.02 21.89 31.90
CA LEU A 150 12.21 21.87 30.69
C LEU A 150 13.07 21.98 29.43
N GLN A 151 14.06 22.87 29.40
CA GLN A 151 14.97 22.99 28.26
C GLN A 151 15.86 21.75 28.07
N LYS A 152 16.28 21.08 29.15
CA LYS A 152 17.00 19.81 29.06
C LYS A 152 16.10 18.71 28.51
N LEU A 153 14.89 18.58 29.03
CA LEU A 153 13.91 17.60 28.60
C LEU A 153 13.53 17.81 27.13
N GLN A 154 13.26 19.05 26.71
CA GLN A 154 12.92 19.39 25.31
C GLN A 154 13.99 18.96 24.30
N LYS A 155 15.27 18.96 24.69
CA LYS A 155 16.36 18.47 23.82
C LYS A 155 16.43 16.94 23.72
N ARG A 156 15.70 16.22 24.58
CA ARG A 156 15.61 14.76 24.64
C ARG A 156 14.27 14.23 24.13
N LEU A 157 13.26 15.09 23.99
CA LEU A 157 12.00 14.72 23.35
C LEU A 157 12.26 14.30 21.90
N PRO A 158 11.42 13.40 21.34
CA PRO A 158 11.49 13.04 19.93
C PRO A 158 11.44 14.27 19.03
N THR A 159 12.31 14.31 18.03
CA THR A 159 12.20 15.26 16.92
C THR A 159 11.09 14.80 15.97
N PHE A 160 10.66 15.69 15.08
CA PHE A 160 9.70 15.34 14.04
C PHE A 160 10.18 15.83 12.67
N TYR A 161 9.78 15.11 11.63
CA TYR A 161 10.00 15.46 10.24
C TYR A 161 8.65 15.53 9.52
N GLU A 162 8.38 16.64 8.84
CA GLU A 162 7.13 16.84 8.11
C GLU A 162 7.39 16.68 6.61
N LEU A 163 6.76 15.66 6.00
CA LEU A 163 6.89 15.42 4.58
C LEU A 163 6.14 16.49 3.79
N GLN A 164 6.78 17.07 2.77
CA GLN A 164 6.13 18.04 1.88
C GLN A 164 5.32 17.30 0.81
N THR A 165 4.05 17.03 1.09
CA THR A 165 3.14 16.27 0.23
C THR A 165 2.75 17.00 -1.06
N GLU A 166 2.81 18.34 -1.06
CA GLU A 166 2.55 19.16 -2.26
C GLU A 166 3.78 19.40 -3.13
N LEU A 167 4.98 18.97 -2.68
CA LEU A 167 6.21 19.15 -3.43
C LEU A 167 6.40 17.98 -4.39
N ALA A 168 6.61 18.28 -5.67
CA ALA A 168 6.92 17.30 -6.70
C ALA A 168 8.33 17.52 -7.26
N LEU A 169 8.96 16.48 -7.79
CA LEU A 169 10.23 16.65 -8.49
C LEU A 169 10.06 17.55 -9.73
N PRO A 170 11.02 18.45 -10.02
CA PRO A 170 10.95 19.30 -11.19
C PRO A 170 11.19 18.47 -12.46
N ILE A 171 10.73 19.00 -13.60
CA ILE A 171 10.95 18.37 -14.91
C ILE A 171 12.43 18.50 -15.33
N SER A 172 13.07 19.60 -14.96
CA SER A 172 14.49 19.84 -15.20
C SER A 172 15.10 20.70 -14.10
N VAL A 173 16.43 20.68 -14.01
CA VAL A 173 17.20 21.42 -13.01
C VAL A 173 18.39 22.11 -13.68
N SER A 174 18.75 23.31 -13.21
CA SER A 174 19.85 24.09 -13.77
C SER A 174 21.21 23.46 -13.45
N ILE A 175 22.01 23.17 -14.49
CA ILE A 175 23.39 22.66 -14.33
C ILE A 175 24.24 23.70 -13.60
N GLY A 176 24.11 24.98 -13.94
CA GLY A 176 24.87 26.06 -13.31
C GLY A 176 24.60 26.16 -11.80
N GLN A 177 23.34 26.01 -11.37
CA GLN A 177 23.02 26.01 -9.94
C GLN A 177 23.58 24.77 -9.24
N LEU A 178 23.48 23.58 -9.85
CA LEU A 178 24.11 22.37 -9.32
C LEU A 178 25.64 22.55 -9.19
N ALA A 179 26.27 23.24 -10.14
CA ALA A 179 27.68 23.62 -10.11
C ALA A 179 28.02 24.72 -9.08
N GLY A 180 27.05 25.18 -8.28
CA GLY A 180 27.26 26.17 -7.21
C GLY A 180 27.15 27.63 -7.64
N LYS A 181 26.68 27.92 -8.86
CA LYS A 181 26.43 29.31 -9.31
C LYS A 181 25.10 29.84 -8.76
N PRO A 182 24.99 31.17 -8.55
CA PRO A 182 23.75 31.77 -8.05
C PRO A 182 22.57 31.60 -9.03
N ALA A 183 21.36 31.72 -8.48
CA ALA A 183 20.14 31.79 -9.27
C ALA A 183 20.20 32.94 -10.30
N SER A 184 19.75 32.69 -11.53
CA SER A 184 19.68 33.67 -12.63
C SER A 184 18.25 33.74 -13.19
N PRO A 185 17.76 34.93 -13.58
CA PRO A 185 16.42 35.09 -14.15
C PRO A 185 16.18 34.26 -15.43
N LEU A 186 17.24 33.93 -16.17
CA LEU A 186 17.20 33.21 -17.44
C LEU A 186 17.58 31.73 -17.30
N GLN A 187 17.32 31.13 -16.13
CA GLN A 187 17.62 29.73 -15.88
C GLN A 187 16.68 28.76 -16.60
N ASP A 188 15.40 29.12 -16.71
CA ASP A 188 14.41 28.29 -17.37
C ASP A 188 14.56 28.38 -18.88
N ARG A 189 14.60 27.23 -19.56
CA ARG A 189 14.66 27.15 -21.03
C ARG A 189 13.56 27.95 -21.69
N GLY A 190 12.33 27.92 -21.15
CA GLY A 190 11.20 28.70 -21.67
C GLY A 190 11.43 30.22 -21.64
N LYS A 191 12.10 30.73 -20.60
CA LYS A 191 12.47 32.14 -20.50
C LYS A 191 13.58 32.50 -21.47
N ARG A 192 14.58 31.62 -21.64
CA ARG A 192 15.65 31.79 -22.64
C ARG A 192 15.09 31.80 -24.06
N THR A 193 14.26 30.82 -24.41
CA THR A 193 13.67 30.73 -25.75
C THR A 193 12.69 31.88 -26.01
N GLY A 194 11.92 32.30 -25.00
CA GLY A 194 11.07 33.49 -25.08
C GLY A 194 11.87 34.77 -25.32
N LEU A 195 12.97 34.97 -24.59
CA LEU A 195 13.89 36.10 -24.79
C LEU A 195 14.53 36.05 -26.18
N LEU A 196 15.04 34.89 -26.61
CA LEU A 196 15.61 34.72 -27.95
C LEU A 196 14.58 34.99 -29.04
N GLY A 197 13.36 34.47 -28.90
CA GLY A 197 12.27 34.74 -29.82
C GLY A 197 11.91 36.23 -29.89
N ALA A 198 11.85 36.90 -28.74
CA ALA A 198 11.62 38.33 -28.67
C ALA A 198 12.77 39.13 -29.33
N LEU A 199 14.02 38.74 -29.11
CA LEU A 199 15.20 39.34 -29.73
C LEU A 199 15.22 39.14 -31.25
N PHE A 200 14.87 37.96 -31.75
CA PHE A 200 14.75 37.70 -33.19
C PHE A 200 13.58 38.44 -33.84
N GLY A 201 12.57 38.82 -33.06
CA GLY A 201 11.43 39.64 -33.50
C GLY A 201 11.70 41.14 -33.57
N ILE A 202 12.90 41.61 -33.18
CA ILE A 202 13.23 43.04 -33.19
C ILE A 202 13.49 43.52 -34.62
N SER A 203 12.76 44.55 -35.04
CA SER A 203 12.85 45.17 -36.37
C SER A 203 14.11 46.01 -36.59
N SER A 204 14.83 46.41 -35.54
CA SER A 204 16.09 47.17 -35.62
C SER A 204 17.09 46.70 -34.55
N PRO A 205 17.75 45.55 -34.76
CA PRO A 205 18.64 44.93 -33.77
C PRO A 205 19.92 45.74 -33.48
N GLY A 206 20.23 46.76 -34.29
CA GLY A 206 21.35 47.68 -34.06
C GLY A 206 21.07 48.83 -33.10
N ASP A 207 19.82 49.02 -32.65
CA ASP A 207 19.46 50.07 -31.70
C ASP A 207 19.51 49.55 -30.24
N PRO A 208 20.45 50.04 -29.40
CA PRO A 208 20.58 49.61 -28.00
C PRO A 208 19.33 49.87 -27.16
N THR A 209 18.54 50.89 -27.48
CA THR A 209 17.31 51.22 -26.74
C THR A 209 16.20 50.22 -27.02
N VAL A 210 16.07 49.79 -28.28
CA VAL A 210 15.10 48.78 -28.70
C VAL A 210 15.48 47.42 -28.11
N VAL A 211 16.75 47.03 -28.16
CA VAL A 211 17.23 45.79 -27.52
C VAL A 211 17.06 45.85 -26.00
N GLY A 212 17.41 46.98 -25.39
CA GLY A 212 17.23 47.20 -23.95
C GLY A 212 15.78 47.07 -23.49
N SER A 213 14.82 47.52 -24.31
CA SER A 213 13.38 47.41 -23.99
C SER A 213 12.87 45.96 -23.89
N VAL A 214 13.58 45.00 -24.52
CA VAL A 214 13.25 43.57 -24.48
C VAL A 214 14.05 42.84 -23.39
N VAL A 215 15.34 43.14 -23.27
CA VAL A 215 16.25 42.45 -22.35
C VAL A 215 16.04 42.86 -20.89
N VAL A 216 15.84 44.16 -20.62
CA VAL A 216 15.71 44.66 -19.24
C VAL A 216 14.52 44.00 -18.53
N PRO A 217 13.29 43.97 -19.08
CA PRO A 217 12.17 43.29 -18.43
C PRO A 217 12.41 41.81 -18.17
N ALA A 218 13.11 41.10 -19.07
CA ALA A 218 13.43 39.69 -18.90
C ALA A 218 14.44 39.44 -17.74
N LEU A 219 15.28 40.43 -17.43
CA LEU A 219 16.24 40.39 -16.32
C LEU A 219 15.67 40.94 -15.00
N THR A 220 14.66 41.83 -15.06
CA THR A 220 14.12 42.56 -13.89
C THR A 220 12.73 42.10 -13.45
N GLN A 221 12.16 41.03 -14.00
CA GLN A 221 10.77 40.58 -13.80
C GLN A 221 10.40 40.12 -12.37
N SER A 222 11.11 40.55 -11.34
CA SER A 222 11.10 39.95 -10.00
C SER A 222 10.73 40.92 -8.87
N VAL A 223 9.53 41.53 -8.86
CA VAL A 223 8.97 42.09 -7.60
C VAL A 223 7.42 42.08 -7.59
N GLY A 224 6.83 41.02 -7.05
CA GLY A 224 5.39 40.92 -6.75
C GLY A 224 5.12 39.74 -5.79
N SER A 225 4.07 39.79 -4.96
CA SER A 225 3.79 38.76 -3.94
C SER A 225 3.54 37.37 -4.54
N ALA A 226 2.83 37.29 -5.67
CA ALA A 226 2.63 36.04 -6.42
C ALA A 226 3.96 35.45 -6.97
N ASN A 227 4.97 36.29 -7.24
CA ASN A 227 6.28 35.83 -7.66
C ASN A 227 7.11 35.27 -6.50
N ALA A 228 6.87 35.72 -5.25
CA ALA A 228 7.62 35.23 -4.09
C ALA A 228 7.26 33.78 -3.71
N GLU A 229 5.98 33.43 -3.79
CA GLU A 229 5.50 32.07 -3.52
C GLU A 229 5.92 31.08 -4.63
N ALA A 230 5.81 31.51 -5.89
CA ALA A 230 6.32 30.74 -7.03
C ALA A 230 7.84 30.51 -6.93
N GLU A 231 8.59 31.53 -6.51
CA GLU A 231 10.03 31.43 -6.29
C GLU A 231 10.38 30.49 -5.13
N LYS A 232 9.64 30.56 -4.02
CA LYS A 232 9.81 29.63 -2.89
C LYS A 232 9.56 28.19 -3.31
N LYS A 233 8.49 27.94 -4.09
CA LYS A 233 8.19 26.62 -4.64
C LYS A 233 9.30 26.13 -5.57
N ARG A 234 9.75 26.98 -6.50
CA ARG A 234 10.86 26.67 -7.41
C ARG A 234 12.14 26.32 -6.65
N LEU A 235 12.46 27.06 -5.60
CA LEU A 235 13.63 26.78 -4.76
C LEU A 235 13.49 25.43 -4.04
N ALA A 236 12.30 25.09 -3.54
CA ALA A 236 12.03 23.80 -2.93
C ALA A 236 12.18 22.64 -3.94
N GLU A 237 11.65 22.80 -5.17
CA GLU A 237 11.80 21.82 -6.25
C GLU A 237 13.28 21.64 -6.65
N TYR A 238 14.03 22.75 -6.74
CA TYR A 238 15.48 22.71 -6.98
C TYR A 238 16.23 21.95 -5.87
N ASN A 239 15.96 22.27 -4.61
CA ASN A 239 16.60 21.62 -3.47
C ASN A 239 16.32 20.13 -3.46
N LEU A 240 15.09 19.72 -3.78
CA LEU A 240 14.73 18.31 -3.90
C LEU A 240 15.50 17.61 -5.03
N ALA A 241 15.61 18.22 -6.21
CA ALA A 241 16.41 17.68 -7.31
C ALA A 241 17.90 17.58 -6.96
N ARG A 242 18.45 18.59 -6.27
CA ARG A 242 19.83 18.58 -5.76
C ARG A 242 20.03 17.43 -4.78
N THR A 243 19.09 17.23 -3.85
CA THR A 243 19.14 16.13 -2.88
C THR A 243 19.08 14.77 -3.55
N LEU A 244 18.24 14.59 -4.57
CA LEU A 244 18.24 13.36 -5.38
C LEU A 244 19.61 13.11 -6.02
N LEU A 245 20.18 14.12 -6.69
CA LEU A 245 21.39 13.93 -7.50
C LEU A 245 22.67 13.88 -6.65
N VAL A 246 22.80 14.73 -5.64
CA VAL A 246 24.01 14.88 -4.83
C VAL A 246 23.96 13.99 -3.61
N ASP A 247 22.88 14.08 -2.82
CA ASP A 247 22.84 13.44 -1.50
C ASP A 247 22.47 11.94 -1.62
N ILE A 248 21.54 11.57 -2.51
CA ILE A 248 21.10 10.17 -2.70
C ILE A 248 21.92 9.46 -3.77
N ALA A 249 21.99 10.02 -4.98
CA ALA A 249 22.75 9.41 -6.08
C ALA A 249 24.27 9.58 -5.93
N ASN A 250 24.72 10.31 -4.91
CA ASN A 250 26.14 10.49 -4.56
C ASN A 250 26.99 11.04 -5.72
N VAL A 251 26.43 11.97 -6.52
CA VAL A 251 27.15 12.64 -7.59
C VAL A 251 27.90 13.85 -7.02
N ASP A 252 29.23 13.85 -7.15
CA ASP A 252 30.05 14.96 -6.70
C ASP A 252 29.70 16.26 -7.43
N GLN A 253 29.66 17.37 -6.70
CA GLN A 253 29.33 18.68 -7.22
C GLN A 253 30.25 19.12 -8.39
N SER A 254 31.53 18.71 -8.37
CA SER A 254 32.49 18.99 -9.44
C SER A 254 32.06 18.43 -10.78
N THR A 255 31.29 17.33 -10.78
CA THR A 255 30.75 16.71 -12.00
C THR A 255 29.87 17.68 -12.79
N PHE A 256 29.09 18.52 -12.10
CA PHE A 256 28.24 19.53 -12.76
C PHE A 256 29.05 20.70 -13.31
N VAL A 257 30.17 21.05 -12.65
CA VAL A 257 31.13 22.04 -13.17
C VAL A 257 31.76 21.54 -14.47
N ASP A 258 32.16 20.27 -14.50
CA ASP A 258 32.76 19.66 -15.69
C ASP A 258 31.75 19.46 -16.82
N LEU A 259 30.51 19.09 -16.49
CA LEU A 259 29.40 19.03 -17.44
C LEU A 259 29.15 20.39 -18.11
N GLU A 260 29.11 21.47 -17.33
CA GLU A 260 28.92 22.82 -17.85
C GLU A 260 30.05 23.23 -18.80
N LYS A 261 31.31 22.93 -18.44
CA LYS A 261 32.47 23.20 -19.31
C LYS A 261 32.45 22.35 -20.59
N ALA A 262 32.04 21.08 -20.50
CA ALA A 262 31.95 20.18 -21.64
C ALA A 262 30.90 20.66 -22.65
N ILE A 263 29.73 21.10 -22.16
CA ILE A 263 28.68 21.70 -22.99
C ILE A 263 29.17 22.99 -23.64
N ALA A 264 29.77 23.91 -22.88
CA ALA A 264 30.26 25.18 -23.41
C ALA A 264 31.38 25.01 -24.46
N ALA A 265 32.13 23.91 -24.38
CA ALA A 265 33.18 23.55 -25.33
C ALA A 265 32.70 22.63 -26.46
N GLU A 266 31.39 22.34 -26.56
CA GLU A 266 30.79 21.46 -27.57
C GLU A 266 31.42 20.04 -27.60
N ARG A 267 31.89 19.54 -26.45
CA ARG A 267 32.52 18.21 -26.31
C ARG A 267 31.48 17.12 -26.07
N GLU A 268 30.69 16.80 -27.10
CA GLU A 268 29.55 15.87 -27.02
C GLU A 268 29.89 14.50 -26.41
N GLY A 269 31.05 13.92 -26.73
CA GLY A 269 31.47 12.63 -26.16
C GLY A 269 31.70 12.67 -24.65
N GLU A 270 32.21 13.78 -24.13
CA GLU A 270 32.42 14.00 -22.69
C GLU A 270 31.11 14.29 -21.98
N VAL A 271 30.22 15.08 -22.60
CA VAL A 271 28.86 15.30 -22.09
C VAL A 271 28.11 13.96 -21.94
N ALA A 272 28.16 13.12 -22.98
CA ALA A 272 27.53 11.80 -22.95
C ALA A 272 28.14 10.89 -21.87
N ALA A 273 29.46 10.91 -21.68
CA ALA A 273 30.14 10.14 -20.65
C ALA A 273 29.74 10.59 -19.23
N ILE A 274 29.71 11.90 -18.98
CA ILE A 274 29.30 12.47 -17.68
C ILE A 274 27.84 12.13 -17.37
N VAL A 275 26.92 12.39 -18.32
CA VAL A 275 25.50 12.07 -18.16
C VAL A 275 25.28 10.56 -17.97
N GLY A 276 26.03 9.72 -18.69
CA GLY A 276 26.03 8.27 -18.50
C GLY A 276 26.45 7.86 -17.09
N GLY A 277 27.49 8.49 -16.54
CA GLY A 277 27.95 8.30 -15.16
C GLY A 277 26.89 8.71 -14.13
N ILE A 278 26.26 9.88 -14.30
CA ILE A 278 25.16 10.33 -13.43
C ILE A 278 24.00 9.33 -13.44
N ASN A 279 23.61 8.86 -14.63
CA ASN A 279 22.54 7.87 -14.77
C ASN A 279 22.87 6.51 -14.13
N ALA A 280 24.14 6.09 -14.17
CA ALA A 280 24.58 4.88 -13.49
C ALA A 280 24.46 5.04 -11.97
N ALA A 281 24.89 6.18 -11.44
CA ALA A 281 24.82 6.49 -10.02
C ALA A 281 23.37 6.56 -9.50
N ILE A 282 22.44 7.14 -10.28
CA ILE A 282 21.00 7.14 -9.95
C ILE A 282 20.47 5.70 -9.87
N ARG A 283 20.78 4.85 -10.86
CA ARG A 283 20.32 3.45 -10.91
C ARG A 283 20.86 2.63 -9.74
N GLU A 284 22.13 2.82 -9.38
CA GLU A 284 22.79 2.09 -8.31
C GLU A 284 22.24 2.44 -6.92
N ASN A 285 21.98 3.72 -6.65
CA ASN A 285 21.67 4.17 -5.29
C ASN A 285 20.17 4.32 -4.98
N LEU A 286 19.31 4.54 -5.98
CA LEU A 286 17.90 4.88 -5.74
C LEU A 286 16.97 3.66 -5.64
N ASN A 287 17.24 2.60 -6.42
CA ASN A 287 16.44 1.35 -6.47
C ASN A 287 14.90 1.53 -6.42
N ILE A 288 14.36 2.52 -7.15
CA ILE A 288 12.94 2.90 -7.09
C ILE A 288 11.99 1.79 -7.58
N GLN A 289 12.46 0.91 -8.46
CA GLN A 289 11.71 -0.21 -9.05
C GLN A 289 11.21 -1.19 -7.98
N ARG A 290 11.91 -1.30 -6.85
CA ARG A 290 11.47 -2.09 -5.69
C ARG A 290 10.14 -1.58 -5.11
N TRP A 291 9.95 -0.26 -5.14
CA TRP A 291 8.89 0.45 -4.42
C TRP A 291 7.69 0.78 -5.30
N TRP A 292 7.89 1.02 -6.59
CA TRP A 292 6.81 1.36 -7.51
C TRP A 292 6.34 0.14 -8.32
N THR A 293 5.11 -0.33 -8.07
CA THR A 293 4.61 -1.57 -8.70
C THR A 293 3.80 -1.36 -9.97
N GLN A 294 3.38 -0.12 -10.26
CA GLN A 294 2.55 0.16 -11.45
C GLN A 294 3.30 -0.06 -12.77
N ASP A 295 4.62 0.15 -12.75
CA ASP A 295 5.54 -0.12 -13.85
C ASP A 295 6.84 -0.59 -13.18
N ARG A 296 7.16 -1.88 -13.25
CA ARG A 296 8.39 -2.42 -12.62
C ARG A 296 9.62 -2.23 -13.50
N ASP A 297 9.40 -1.99 -14.80
CA ASP A 297 10.45 -1.95 -15.82
C ASP A 297 10.64 -0.53 -16.37
N PHE A 298 10.85 0.45 -15.49
CA PHE A 298 11.23 1.81 -15.87
C PHE A 298 12.52 2.26 -15.21
N ASP A 299 13.29 3.07 -15.93
CA ASP A 299 14.47 3.73 -15.40
C ASP A 299 14.24 5.24 -15.27
N LEU A 300 14.62 5.79 -14.12
CA LEU A 300 14.78 7.22 -13.93
C LEU A 300 16.14 7.65 -14.52
N LEU A 301 16.11 8.56 -15.48
CA LEU A 301 17.30 9.07 -16.14
C LEU A 301 17.30 10.59 -16.19
N VAL A 302 18.50 11.16 -16.32
CA VAL A 302 18.72 12.56 -16.68
C VAL A 302 19.33 12.68 -18.08
N GLU A 303 18.96 13.75 -18.78
CA GLU A 303 19.52 14.14 -20.06
C GLU A 303 20.00 15.59 -20.01
N ALA A 304 21.20 15.87 -20.52
CA ALA A 304 21.68 17.24 -20.68
C ALA A 304 20.92 17.92 -21.82
N ARG A 305 20.35 19.10 -21.54
CA ARG A 305 19.63 19.95 -22.50
C ARG A 305 20.10 21.40 -22.34
N GLU A 306 20.98 21.84 -23.24
CA GLU A 306 21.56 23.19 -23.21
C GLU A 306 22.20 23.53 -21.85
N GLN A 307 21.46 24.11 -20.90
CA GLN A 307 21.96 24.50 -19.57
C GLN A 307 21.25 23.77 -18.41
N GLU A 308 20.48 22.73 -18.71
CA GLU A 308 19.66 22.00 -17.77
C GLU A 308 19.91 20.49 -17.84
N LEU A 309 19.72 19.80 -16.72
CA LEU A 309 19.51 18.37 -16.67
C LEU A 309 18.01 18.11 -16.60
N ALA A 310 17.46 17.46 -17.62
CA ALA A 310 16.05 17.10 -17.68
C ALA A 310 15.83 15.68 -17.18
N PHE A 311 14.88 15.50 -16.27
CA PHE A 311 14.46 14.19 -15.80
C PHE A 311 13.56 13.53 -16.84
N THR A 312 13.89 12.28 -17.15
CA THR A 312 13.21 11.44 -18.14
C THR A 312 12.93 10.08 -17.55
N ILE A 313 11.83 9.47 -17.99
CA ILE A 313 11.48 8.10 -17.67
C ILE A 313 11.72 7.30 -18.93
N GLN A 314 12.62 6.33 -18.85
CA GLN A 314 12.75 5.31 -19.88
C GLN A 314 11.89 4.13 -19.48
N ASP A 315 10.98 3.70 -20.35
CA ASP A 315 10.17 2.51 -20.12
C ASP A 315 10.86 1.24 -20.64
N ARG A 316 10.22 0.08 -20.44
CA ARG A 316 10.65 -1.22 -20.97
C ARG A 316 10.80 -1.32 -22.48
N THR A 317 10.28 -0.37 -23.24
CA THR A 317 10.46 -0.28 -24.70
C THR A 317 11.71 0.51 -25.09
N ALA A 318 12.48 0.97 -24.10
CA ALA A 318 13.56 1.94 -24.24
C ALA A 318 13.09 3.31 -24.78
N SER A 319 11.79 3.57 -24.79
CA SER A 319 11.24 4.87 -25.15
C SER A 319 11.40 5.82 -23.97
N LYS A 320 11.93 7.01 -24.24
CA LYS A 320 12.12 8.05 -23.23
C LYS A 320 10.99 9.05 -23.29
N TYR A 321 10.39 9.31 -22.13
CA TYR A 321 9.35 10.29 -21.94
C TYR A 321 9.85 11.35 -20.96
N SER A 322 9.41 12.59 -21.16
CA SER A 322 9.62 13.60 -20.12
C SER A 322 8.76 13.27 -18.90
N PHE A 323 9.22 13.69 -17.73
CA PHE A 323 8.49 13.53 -16.47
C PHE A 323 7.05 14.06 -16.51
N GLY A 324 6.79 15.10 -17.31
CA GLY A 324 5.47 15.69 -17.47
C GLY A 324 4.50 14.86 -18.32
N GLU A 325 5.00 13.90 -19.13
CA GLU A 325 4.18 13.17 -20.10
C GLU A 325 3.60 11.86 -19.56
N ARG A 326 4.21 11.22 -18.55
CA ARG A 326 3.93 9.79 -18.27
C ARG A 326 3.29 9.40 -16.93
N SER A 327 3.26 10.24 -15.89
CA SER A 327 2.31 10.10 -14.75
C SER A 327 2.63 11.14 -13.67
N GLN A 328 1.67 12.03 -13.38
CA GLN A 328 1.76 12.96 -12.26
C GLN A 328 1.98 12.21 -10.93
N GLY A 329 1.35 11.04 -10.74
CA GLY A 329 1.45 10.26 -9.52
C GLY A 329 2.85 9.72 -9.25
N LEU A 330 3.56 9.21 -10.27
CA LEU A 330 4.94 8.75 -10.11
C LEU A 330 5.88 9.89 -9.68
N ARG A 331 5.64 11.11 -10.18
CA ARG A 331 6.46 12.28 -9.82
C ARG A 331 6.30 12.68 -8.34
N PHE A 332 5.08 12.59 -7.81
CA PHE A 332 4.83 12.82 -6.38
C PHE A 332 5.38 11.66 -5.54
N PHE A 333 5.14 10.42 -5.95
CA PHE A 333 5.71 9.25 -5.27
C PHE A 333 7.23 9.32 -5.14
N LEU A 334 7.92 9.64 -6.24
CA LEU A 334 9.37 9.78 -6.24
C LEU A 334 9.84 10.96 -5.38
N SER A 335 9.09 12.06 -5.34
CA SER A 335 9.35 13.16 -4.41
C SER A 335 9.29 12.69 -2.96
N TYR A 336 8.25 11.93 -2.59
CA TYR A 336 8.11 11.39 -1.24
C TYR A 336 9.27 10.45 -0.91
N PHE A 337 9.59 9.54 -1.83
CA PHE A 337 10.68 8.58 -1.67
C PHE A 337 12.03 9.27 -1.46
N VAL A 338 12.34 10.30 -2.26
CA VAL A 338 13.58 11.09 -2.15
C VAL A 338 13.66 11.83 -0.82
N GLN A 339 12.58 12.52 -0.42
CA GLN A 339 12.51 13.23 0.85
C GLN A 339 12.77 12.29 2.05
N LEU A 340 12.09 11.14 2.07
CA LEU A 340 12.22 10.14 3.14
C LEU A 340 13.61 9.50 3.17
N THR A 341 14.14 9.13 1.99
CA THR A 341 15.48 8.53 1.87
C THR A 341 16.56 9.51 2.32
N ALA A 342 16.49 10.77 1.88
CA ALA A 342 17.45 11.79 2.28
C ALA A 342 17.39 12.10 3.79
N HIS A 343 16.19 12.15 4.36
CA HIS A 343 16.03 12.30 5.80
C HIS A 343 16.74 11.16 6.55
N ARG A 344 16.52 9.91 6.12
CA ARG A 344 17.16 8.73 6.72
C ARG A 344 18.68 8.66 6.57
N LEU A 345 19.22 9.18 5.47
CA LEU A 345 20.66 9.27 5.28
C LEU A 345 21.31 10.30 6.22
N SER A 346 20.57 11.35 6.61
CA SER A 346 21.08 12.46 7.42
C SER A 346 20.79 12.33 8.92
N ASP A 347 19.68 11.68 9.30
CA ASP A 347 19.28 11.45 10.68
C ASP A 347 19.34 9.97 11.03
N HIS A 348 20.05 9.67 12.11
CA HIS A 348 20.22 8.31 12.64
C HIS A 348 19.50 8.12 13.99
N VAL A 349 18.73 9.10 14.42
CA VAL A 349 17.98 9.07 15.68
C VAL A 349 16.51 8.79 15.39
N SER A 350 15.82 8.15 16.34
CA SER A 350 14.37 7.97 16.29
C SER A 350 13.66 9.33 16.27
N ASP A 351 12.78 9.49 15.29
CA ASP A 351 11.98 10.69 15.06
C ASP A 351 10.49 10.35 14.88
N ILE A 352 9.67 11.38 14.66
CA ILE A 352 8.25 11.26 14.32
C ILE A 352 8.03 11.85 12.92
N LEU A 353 7.76 10.99 11.94
CA LEU A 353 7.39 11.40 10.59
C LEU A 353 5.91 11.79 10.55
N LEU A 354 5.61 12.99 10.07
CA LEU A 354 4.27 13.54 9.93
C LEU A 354 3.92 13.72 8.45
N LEU A 355 2.74 13.23 8.03
CA LEU A 355 2.24 13.43 6.66
C LEU A 355 0.79 13.91 6.65
N ASP A 356 0.54 14.98 5.90
CA ASP A 356 -0.81 15.52 5.68
C ASP A 356 -1.30 15.17 4.28
N GLU A 357 -2.32 14.30 4.20
CA GLU A 357 -3.01 13.87 2.99
C GLU A 357 -2.07 13.47 1.82
N PRO A 358 -1.11 12.55 2.03
CA PRO A 358 -0.16 12.17 0.98
C PRO A 358 -0.82 11.40 -0.18
N ASP A 359 -2.09 11.04 -0.06
CA ASP A 359 -2.88 10.33 -1.07
C ASP A 359 -3.34 11.20 -2.26
N ALA A 360 -3.37 12.53 -2.13
CA ALA A 360 -4.02 13.46 -3.06
C ALA A 360 -3.62 13.30 -4.55
N PHE A 361 -2.37 12.91 -4.82
CA PHE A 361 -1.84 12.77 -6.19
C PHE A 361 -1.56 11.32 -6.60
N LEU A 362 -1.80 10.35 -5.70
CA LEU A 362 -1.48 8.95 -5.91
C LEU A 362 -2.71 8.14 -6.31
N SER A 363 -2.53 7.22 -7.26
CA SER A 363 -3.55 6.21 -7.57
C SER A 363 -3.67 5.20 -6.41
N SER A 364 -4.73 4.38 -6.39
CA SER A 364 -4.92 3.37 -5.34
C SER A 364 -3.72 2.42 -5.18
N VAL A 365 -3.11 2.01 -6.29
CA VAL A 365 -1.88 1.19 -6.26
C VAL A 365 -0.69 2.00 -5.74
N GLY A 366 -0.53 3.25 -6.19
CA GLY A 366 0.54 4.12 -5.68
C GLY A 366 0.43 4.43 -4.18
N GLN A 367 -0.79 4.46 -3.63
CA GLN A 367 -1.03 4.60 -2.19
C GLN A 367 -0.63 3.33 -1.43
N GLN A 368 -0.87 2.15 -2.00
CA GLN A 368 -0.38 0.88 -1.43
C GLN A 368 1.16 0.78 -1.49
N ASP A 369 1.76 1.28 -2.57
CA ASP A 369 3.21 1.42 -2.67
C ASP A 369 3.76 2.36 -1.58
N LEU A 370 3.05 3.47 -1.30
CA LEU A 370 3.43 4.39 -0.23
C LEU A 370 3.34 3.74 1.15
N LEU A 371 2.32 2.90 1.43
CA LEU A 371 2.26 2.15 2.70
C LEU A 371 3.51 1.30 2.94
N ARG A 372 4.05 0.67 1.88
CA ARG A 372 5.30 -0.10 1.99
C ARG A 372 6.50 0.79 2.30
N VAL A 373 6.59 1.96 1.68
CA VAL A 373 7.66 2.95 1.96
C VAL A 373 7.55 3.47 3.41
N LEU A 374 6.34 3.75 3.90
CA LEU A 374 6.12 4.18 5.28
C LEU A 374 6.45 3.07 6.30
N GLN A 375 6.20 1.81 5.94
CA GLN A 375 6.58 0.65 6.75
C GLN A 375 8.10 0.49 6.85
N GLU A 376 8.82 0.62 5.74
CA GLU A 376 10.30 0.64 5.74
C GLU A 376 10.84 1.83 6.53
N TYR A 377 10.19 3.00 6.43
CA TYR A 377 10.59 4.14 7.26
C TYR A 377 10.39 3.84 8.75
N ALA A 378 9.23 3.33 9.16
CA ALA A 378 8.95 3.08 10.58
C ALA A 378 9.85 1.98 11.18
N ILE A 379 10.06 0.91 10.42
CA ILE A 379 10.81 -0.29 10.83
C ILE A 379 11.78 -0.66 9.70
N PRO A 380 12.98 -0.04 9.66
CA PRO A 380 13.92 -0.24 8.55
C PRO A 380 14.50 -1.66 8.54
N GLU A 381 14.56 -2.28 7.35
CA GLU A 381 15.20 -3.59 7.14
C GLU A 381 16.69 -3.58 7.45
N SER A 382 17.33 -2.41 7.32
CA SER A 382 18.75 -2.20 7.64
C SER A 382 19.07 -2.35 9.14
N GLY A 383 18.05 -2.40 10.01
CA GLY A 383 18.21 -2.37 11.46
C GLY A 383 18.52 -0.99 12.03
N ALA A 384 18.33 0.08 11.24
CA ALA A 384 18.42 1.45 11.71
C ALA A 384 17.37 1.75 12.81
N ALA A 385 17.54 2.88 13.52
CA ALA A 385 16.66 3.27 14.61
C ALA A 385 15.20 3.38 14.12
N PRO A 386 14.23 2.74 14.82
CA PRO A 386 12.83 2.80 14.45
C PRO A 386 12.30 4.21 14.68
N SER A 387 11.31 4.60 13.88
CA SER A 387 10.63 5.89 14.02
C SER A 387 9.13 5.73 14.03
N GLN A 388 8.46 6.72 14.59
CA GLN A 388 7.01 6.76 14.56
C GLN A 388 6.56 7.46 13.28
N VAL A 389 5.52 6.95 12.65
CA VAL A 389 4.89 7.57 11.48
C VAL A 389 3.46 7.91 11.86
N VAL A 390 3.07 9.17 11.76
CA VAL A 390 1.70 9.62 11.94
C VAL A 390 1.26 10.32 10.66
N TYR A 391 0.27 9.77 9.98
CA TYR A 391 -0.29 10.39 8.79
C TYR A 391 -1.79 10.50 8.90
N VAL A 392 -2.32 11.50 8.19
CA VAL A 392 -3.76 11.65 8.04
C VAL A 392 -4.17 11.42 6.60
N THR A 393 -5.32 10.77 6.42
CA THR A 393 -5.82 10.46 5.09
C THR A 393 -7.34 10.39 5.05
N HIS A 394 -7.87 10.62 3.86
CA HIS A 394 -9.25 10.34 3.49
C HIS A 394 -9.39 9.07 2.65
N SER A 395 -8.27 8.49 2.22
CA SER A 395 -8.32 7.38 1.30
C SER A 395 -8.40 6.04 2.02
N PRO A 396 -9.38 5.17 1.68
CA PRO A 396 -9.40 3.81 2.18
C PRO A 396 -8.24 2.95 1.63
N PHE A 397 -7.55 3.40 0.58
CA PHE A 397 -6.40 2.70 -0.01
C PHE A 397 -5.06 3.12 0.60
N LEU A 398 -5.03 4.09 1.52
CA LEU A 398 -3.87 4.42 2.32
C LEU A 398 -4.11 3.99 3.79
N ILE A 399 -4.79 2.86 3.99
CA ILE A 399 -5.01 2.24 5.29
C ILE A 399 -4.47 0.82 5.20
N ASP A 400 -3.66 0.42 6.18
CA ASP A 400 -3.20 -0.96 6.31
C ASP A 400 -4.28 -1.83 6.96
N LYS A 401 -4.99 -2.59 6.12
CA LYS A 401 -6.06 -3.50 6.53
C LYS A 401 -5.56 -4.71 7.32
N ASN A 402 -4.26 -5.02 7.24
CA ASN A 402 -3.64 -6.07 8.05
C ASN A 402 -3.29 -5.60 9.47
N ALA A 403 -3.28 -4.29 9.71
CA ALA A 403 -2.92 -3.70 11.01
C ALA A 403 -4.01 -2.74 11.52
N PRO A 404 -5.24 -3.23 11.77
CA PRO A 404 -6.36 -2.36 12.16
C PRO A 404 -6.11 -1.60 13.48
N HIS A 405 -5.30 -2.16 14.38
CA HIS A 405 -4.88 -1.50 15.61
C HIS A 405 -4.10 -0.19 15.39
N ARG A 406 -3.57 0.06 14.19
CA ARG A 406 -2.87 1.31 13.82
C ARG A 406 -3.81 2.44 13.43
N ILE A 407 -5.10 2.16 13.27
CA ILE A 407 -6.08 3.12 12.77
C ILE A 407 -6.68 3.88 13.95
N ARG A 408 -6.78 5.20 13.83
CA ARG A 408 -7.59 6.07 14.68
C ARG A 408 -8.62 6.77 13.82
N VAL A 409 -9.87 6.73 14.26
CA VAL A 409 -10.95 7.43 13.57
C VAL A 409 -11.33 8.66 14.35
N LEU A 410 -11.21 9.82 13.71
CA LEU A 410 -11.69 11.09 14.22
C LEU A 410 -13.03 11.41 13.56
N ASP A 411 -13.99 11.81 14.38
CA ASP A 411 -15.30 12.25 13.94
C ASP A 411 -15.55 13.71 14.36
N LYS A 412 -16.42 14.39 13.60
CA LYS A 412 -16.88 15.73 13.96
C LYS A 412 -18.18 15.59 14.76
N GLY A 413 -18.09 15.89 16.05
CA GLY A 413 -19.26 15.99 16.91
C GLY A 413 -20.25 17.06 16.41
N PRO A 414 -21.54 16.92 16.78
CA PRO A 414 -22.56 17.92 16.49
C PRO A 414 -22.23 19.22 17.23
N ASP A 415 -22.70 20.34 16.66
CA ASP A 415 -22.68 21.66 17.27
C ASP A 415 -21.29 22.11 17.81
N ASP A 416 -21.14 22.22 19.14
CA ASP A 416 -19.96 22.74 19.82
C ASP A 416 -18.97 21.67 20.29
N GLU A 417 -19.29 20.38 20.05
CA GLU A 417 -18.50 19.28 20.59
C GLU A 417 -17.11 19.16 19.96
N GLY A 418 -16.99 19.59 18.70
CA GLY A 418 -15.72 19.56 17.98
C GLY A 418 -15.26 18.13 17.65
N THR A 419 -13.94 17.91 17.61
CA THR A 419 -13.35 16.60 17.26
C THR A 419 -13.55 15.57 18.37
N ARG A 420 -14.07 14.39 18.01
CA ARG A 420 -14.19 13.20 18.88
C ARG A 420 -13.34 12.05 18.35
N VAL A 421 -12.87 11.19 19.25
CA VAL A 421 -12.13 9.96 18.90
C VAL A 421 -13.09 8.77 18.98
N VAL A 422 -13.34 8.11 17.85
CA VAL A 422 -14.21 6.94 17.82
C VAL A 422 -13.47 5.74 18.43
N ARG A 423 -13.96 5.28 19.57
CA ARG A 423 -13.46 4.06 20.23
C ARG A 423 -13.89 2.82 19.43
N ASP A 424 -13.05 1.80 19.39
CA ASP A 424 -13.32 0.50 18.73
C ASP A 424 -13.57 0.54 17.21
N ALA A 425 -13.14 1.60 16.51
CA ALA A 425 -13.25 1.66 15.04
C ALA A 425 -12.52 0.51 14.31
N ALA A 426 -11.44 0.00 14.92
CA ALA A 426 -10.68 -1.16 14.46
C ALA A 426 -11.45 -2.48 14.63
N ASN A 427 -12.21 -2.61 15.73
CA ASN A 427 -12.95 -3.83 16.11
C ASN A 427 -14.31 -3.93 15.41
N ASN A 428 -14.99 -2.80 15.17
CA ASN A 428 -16.20 -2.70 14.34
C ASN A 428 -15.90 -2.65 12.83
N ARG A 429 -14.69 -3.09 12.48
CA ARG A 429 -14.20 -3.46 11.15
C ARG A 429 -14.82 -2.67 10.00
N TYR A 430 -14.36 -1.43 9.92
CA TYR A 430 -14.66 -0.45 8.88
C TYR A 430 -16.07 0.12 8.88
N GLU A 431 -17.06 -0.32 9.65
CA GLU A 431 -18.38 0.36 9.65
C GLU A 431 -18.28 1.85 10.06
N PRO A 432 -17.51 2.21 11.11
CA PRO A 432 -17.22 3.61 11.42
C PRO A 432 -16.40 4.32 10.33
N LEU A 433 -15.48 3.60 9.66
CA LEU A 433 -14.75 4.13 8.51
C LEU A 433 -15.66 4.33 7.30
N ARG A 434 -16.62 3.44 7.04
CA ARG A 434 -17.58 3.46 5.92
C ARG A 434 -18.57 4.60 6.08
N SER A 435 -19.08 4.80 7.29
CA SER A 435 -19.94 5.93 7.61
C SER A 435 -19.17 7.26 7.52
N SER A 436 -17.95 7.30 8.04
CA SER A 436 -17.10 8.50 7.99
C SER A 436 -16.54 8.83 6.60
N LEU A 437 -16.32 7.85 5.72
CA LEU A 437 -15.84 8.02 4.34
C LEU A 437 -16.97 8.10 3.30
N GLY A 438 -18.22 7.82 3.71
CA GLY A 438 -19.42 7.81 2.88
C GLY A 438 -19.80 6.42 2.34
N ALA A 439 -21.06 6.02 2.53
CA ALA A 439 -21.58 4.70 2.17
C ALA A 439 -21.41 4.31 0.68
N TYR A 440 -21.48 5.30 -0.22
CA TYR A 440 -21.37 5.07 -1.67
C TYR A 440 -19.94 4.75 -2.12
N VAL A 441 -18.93 5.41 -1.52
CA VAL A 441 -17.50 5.16 -1.78
C VAL A 441 -17.09 3.82 -1.19
N ALA A 442 -17.63 3.49 -0.02
CA ALA A 442 -17.47 2.18 0.59
C ALA A 442 -17.96 1.06 -0.35
N GLU A 443 -19.22 1.06 -0.80
CA GLU A 443 -19.79 -0.06 -1.57
C GLU A 443 -19.11 -0.37 -2.91
N THR A 444 -18.54 0.63 -3.59
CA THR A 444 -17.81 0.42 -4.87
C THR A 444 -16.31 0.18 -4.68
N ALA A 445 -15.72 0.53 -3.52
CA ALA A 445 -14.31 0.30 -3.22
C ALA A 445 -13.97 -1.14 -2.78
N PHE A 446 -14.97 -2.01 -2.58
CA PHE A 446 -14.78 -3.38 -2.08
C PHE A 446 -14.85 -4.49 -3.15
N ILE A 447 -14.81 -4.17 -4.44
CA ILE A 447 -14.49 -5.14 -5.49
C ILE A 447 -13.26 -4.62 -6.22
N GLY A 448 -12.07 -5.07 -5.82
CA GLY A 448 -10.83 -4.51 -6.34
C GLY A 448 -9.64 -5.45 -6.17
N GLY A 449 -8.90 -5.66 -7.27
CA GLY A 449 -7.72 -6.54 -7.33
C GLY A 449 -8.11 -8.02 -7.30
N ARG A 450 -8.24 -8.56 -6.08
CA ARG A 450 -8.52 -9.96 -5.78
C ARG A 450 -9.70 -10.05 -4.81
N ASN A 451 -10.68 -10.89 -5.12
CA ASN A 451 -11.93 -10.96 -4.35
C ASN A 451 -12.14 -12.38 -3.82
N LEU A 452 -12.34 -12.48 -2.51
CA LEU A 452 -12.74 -13.70 -1.83
C LEU A 452 -14.21 -13.57 -1.42
N PHE A 453 -15.10 -14.28 -2.10
CA PHE A 453 -16.51 -14.35 -1.73
C PHE A 453 -16.70 -15.41 -0.64
N VAL A 454 -17.39 -15.01 0.42
CA VAL A 454 -17.74 -15.86 1.56
C VAL A 454 -19.25 -15.76 1.80
N GLU A 455 -19.83 -16.72 2.51
CA GLU A 455 -21.28 -16.80 2.68
C GLU A 455 -21.78 -15.68 3.59
N GLY A 456 -21.15 -15.52 4.76
CA GLY A 456 -21.65 -14.69 5.85
C GLY A 456 -20.70 -13.58 6.32
N ALA A 457 -21.24 -12.67 7.12
CA ALA A 457 -20.45 -11.66 7.83
C ALA A 457 -19.53 -12.30 8.89
N GLY A 458 -19.95 -13.42 9.50
CA GLY A 458 -19.13 -14.20 10.45
C GLY A 458 -17.81 -14.65 9.83
N ASP A 459 -17.87 -15.28 8.66
CA ASP A 459 -16.70 -15.75 7.91
C ASP A 459 -15.77 -14.59 7.56
N GLN A 460 -16.36 -13.50 7.06
CA GLN A 460 -15.61 -12.29 6.76
C GLN A 460 -14.85 -11.82 8.00
N ILE A 461 -15.54 -11.71 9.16
CA ILE A 461 -14.97 -11.28 10.44
C ILE A 461 -13.84 -12.20 10.89
N LEU A 462 -14.03 -13.52 10.88
CA LEU A 462 -13.01 -14.50 11.26
C LEU A 462 -11.78 -14.44 10.36
N ILE A 463 -11.97 -14.50 9.03
CA ILE A 463 -10.87 -14.55 8.05
C ILE A 463 -9.92 -13.37 8.22
N ALA A 464 -10.44 -12.14 8.19
CA ALA A 464 -9.55 -10.99 8.27
C ALA A 464 -9.22 -10.55 9.69
N GLY A 465 -10.05 -10.87 10.69
CA GLY A 465 -9.71 -10.61 12.09
C GLY A 465 -8.56 -11.49 12.56
N ILE A 466 -8.63 -12.80 12.26
CA ILE A 466 -7.56 -13.74 12.56
C ILE A 466 -6.36 -13.52 11.64
N GLY A 467 -6.57 -13.19 10.36
CA GLY A 467 -5.49 -12.79 9.45
C GLY A 467 -4.69 -11.60 9.99
N ALA A 468 -5.36 -10.53 10.42
CA ALA A 468 -4.71 -9.37 11.04
C ALA A 468 -4.01 -9.73 12.36
N HIS A 469 -4.60 -10.62 13.18
CA HIS A 469 -3.96 -11.13 14.40
C HIS A 469 -2.65 -11.88 14.09
N LEU A 470 -2.65 -12.75 13.07
CA LEU A 470 -1.47 -13.50 12.64
C LEU A 470 -0.39 -12.54 12.12
N THR A 471 -0.73 -11.59 11.24
CA THR A 471 0.22 -10.59 10.73
C THR A 471 0.82 -9.74 11.85
N ARG A 472 0.02 -9.34 12.84
CA ARG A 472 0.53 -8.57 13.99
C ARG A 472 1.56 -9.35 14.80
N ARG A 473 1.41 -10.67 14.92
CA ARG A 473 2.35 -11.53 15.65
C ARG A 473 3.61 -11.86 14.83
N SER A 474 3.47 -12.20 13.56
CA SER A 474 4.59 -12.55 12.68
C SER A 474 5.39 -11.33 12.23
N GLY A 475 4.77 -10.15 12.18
CA GLY A 475 5.34 -8.95 11.59
C GLY A 475 5.36 -8.97 10.06
N SER A 476 4.78 -9.99 9.41
CA SER A 476 4.74 -10.14 7.95
C SER A 476 3.41 -10.73 7.48
N THR A 477 3.01 -10.38 6.25
CA THR A 477 1.92 -11.04 5.53
C THR A 477 2.39 -12.25 4.73
N ASP A 478 3.69 -12.55 4.72
CA ASP A 478 4.24 -13.68 3.96
C ASP A 478 3.65 -15.00 4.41
N GLY A 479 3.22 -15.82 3.44
CA GLY A 479 2.56 -17.09 3.69
C GLY A 479 1.14 -16.96 4.26
N GLY A 480 0.54 -15.76 4.29
CA GLY A 480 -0.83 -15.54 4.76
C GLY A 480 -1.65 -14.65 3.83
N LEU A 481 -2.93 -14.44 4.17
CA LEU A 481 -3.83 -13.63 3.37
C LEU A 481 -3.54 -12.13 3.54
N ASN A 482 -2.99 -11.48 2.51
CA ASN A 482 -2.75 -10.04 2.52
C ASN A 482 -4.05 -9.25 2.27
N LEU A 483 -4.60 -8.67 3.33
CA LEU A 483 -5.87 -7.93 3.33
C LEU A 483 -5.80 -6.60 2.58
N ASN A 484 -4.60 -6.09 2.30
CA ASN A 484 -4.42 -4.91 1.44
C ASN A 484 -4.62 -5.23 -0.05
N ALA A 485 -4.30 -6.47 -0.45
CA ALA A 485 -4.46 -6.95 -1.83
C ALA A 485 -5.80 -7.67 -2.07
N VAL A 486 -6.38 -8.25 -1.02
CA VAL A 486 -7.60 -9.08 -1.08
C VAL A 486 -8.77 -8.35 -0.45
N THR A 487 -9.90 -8.35 -1.14
CA THR A 487 -11.18 -7.96 -0.55
C THR A 487 -12.02 -9.19 -0.23
N VAL A 488 -12.37 -9.36 1.05
CA VAL A 488 -13.28 -10.41 1.52
C VAL A 488 -14.71 -9.88 1.48
N VAL A 489 -15.56 -10.50 0.67
CA VAL A 489 -16.92 -10.05 0.36
C VAL A 489 -17.93 -11.05 0.94
N ALA A 490 -18.67 -10.62 1.97
CA ALA A 490 -19.78 -11.41 2.53
C ALA A 490 -21.01 -11.31 1.63
N ALA A 491 -21.59 -12.47 1.27
CA ALA A 491 -22.70 -12.55 0.32
C ALA A 491 -24.10 -12.50 0.94
N GLY A 492 -24.20 -12.63 2.27
CA GLY A 492 -25.49 -12.69 2.96
C GLY A 492 -26.18 -14.06 2.84
N GLY A 493 -25.41 -15.12 2.56
CA GLY A 493 -25.85 -16.49 2.34
C GLY A 493 -25.15 -17.14 1.14
N ALA A 494 -25.08 -18.48 1.13
CA ALA A 494 -24.52 -19.26 0.03
C ALA A 494 -25.15 -18.93 -1.33
N ASP A 495 -26.45 -18.64 -1.36
CA ASP A 495 -27.24 -18.33 -2.56
C ASP A 495 -26.89 -16.95 -3.15
N GLY A 496 -26.36 -16.03 -2.35
CA GLY A 496 -25.86 -14.73 -2.79
C GLY A 496 -24.51 -14.81 -3.51
N VAL A 497 -23.67 -15.81 -3.19
CA VAL A 497 -22.30 -15.94 -3.72
C VAL A 497 -22.27 -16.00 -5.26
N PRO A 498 -23.08 -16.84 -5.94
CA PRO A 498 -23.11 -16.90 -7.41
C PRO A 498 -23.44 -15.55 -8.06
N TYR A 499 -24.41 -14.82 -7.50
CA TYR A 499 -24.85 -13.54 -8.05
C TYR A 499 -23.77 -12.47 -7.90
N LEU A 500 -23.11 -12.38 -6.73
CA LEU A 500 -22.02 -11.42 -6.52
C LEU A 500 -20.80 -11.71 -7.39
N ALA A 501 -20.43 -12.98 -7.54
CA ALA A 501 -19.39 -13.39 -8.47
C ALA A 501 -19.74 -12.98 -9.92
N TYR A 502 -21.02 -13.14 -10.30
CA TYR A 502 -21.51 -12.71 -11.61
C TYR A 502 -21.43 -11.18 -11.77
N LEU A 503 -21.78 -10.41 -10.74
CA LEU A 503 -21.67 -8.95 -10.79
C LEU A 503 -20.23 -8.49 -10.95
N ALA A 504 -19.30 -9.10 -10.23
CA ALA A 504 -17.87 -8.76 -10.27
C ALA A 504 -17.23 -9.07 -11.63
N ARG A 505 -17.56 -10.22 -12.26
CA ARG A 505 -16.93 -10.66 -13.52
C ARG A 505 -17.76 -10.46 -14.78
N GLY A 506 -19.06 -10.19 -14.65
CA GLY A 506 -20.03 -10.28 -15.76
C GLY A 506 -20.29 -8.99 -16.53
N ARG A 507 -19.92 -7.83 -15.98
CA ARG A 507 -20.24 -6.50 -16.56
C ARG A 507 -19.09 -5.87 -17.35
N ASP A 508 -17.84 -6.17 -16.99
CA ASP A 508 -16.67 -5.51 -17.55
C ASP A 508 -15.87 -6.39 -18.52
N SER A 509 -15.14 -5.71 -19.42
CA SER A 509 -14.18 -6.36 -20.33
C SER A 509 -12.93 -6.87 -19.61
N VAL A 510 -12.65 -6.31 -18.43
CA VAL A 510 -11.55 -6.71 -17.55
C VAL A 510 -12.17 -7.44 -16.37
N LYS A 511 -11.87 -8.72 -16.23
CA LYS A 511 -12.39 -9.53 -15.13
C LYS A 511 -11.44 -9.45 -13.93
N PRO A 512 -11.94 -9.20 -12.72
CA PRO A 512 -11.13 -9.28 -11.52
C PRO A 512 -10.91 -10.75 -11.10
N ALA A 513 -9.81 -10.99 -10.38
CA ALA A 513 -9.57 -12.30 -9.76
C ALA A 513 -10.61 -12.56 -8.68
N CYS A 514 -11.21 -13.74 -8.70
CA CYS A 514 -12.33 -14.11 -7.84
C CYS A 514 -12.21 -15.55 -7.39
N VAL A 515 -12.34 -15.78 -6.09
CA VAL A 515 -12.39 -17.09 -5.44
C VAL A 515 -13.64 -17.13 -4.56
N ALA A 516 -14.34 -18.25 -4.52
CA ALA A 516 -15.47 -18.47 -3.63
C ALA A 516 -15.09 -19.50 -2.56
N LEU A 517 -15.32 -19.19 -1.29
CA LEU A 517 -15.26 -20.12 -0.17
C LEU A 517 -16.70 -20.42 0.27
N LEU A 518 -17.07 -21.70 0.23
CA LEU A 518 -18.40 -22.19 0.54
C LEU A 518 -18.33 -23.24 1.65
N ASP A 519 -19.38 -23.29 2.45
CA ASP A 519 -19.53 -24.30 3.48
C ASP A 519 -19.85 -25.67 2.84
N GLY A 520 -19.57 -26.73 3.59
CA GLY A 520 -19.82 -28.11 3.20
C GLY A 520 -21.26 -28.57 3.36
N ASP A 521 -22.17 -27.67 3.74
CA ASP A 521 -23.56 -27.96 4.05
C ASP A 521 -24.42 -28.10 2.76
N GLN A 522 -25.75 -28.15 2.88
CA GLN A 522 -26.60 -28.27 1.69
C GLN A 522 -26.63 -26.98 0.87
N ALA A 523 -26.55 -25.81 1.51
CA ALA A 523 -26.60 -24.52 0.83
C ALA A 523 -25.32 -24.27 0.02
N GLY A 524 -24.15 -24.48 0.61
CA GLY A 524 -22.85 -24.36 -0.06
C GLY A 524 -22.69 -25.33 -1.22
N ARG A 525 -23.15 -26.59 -1.06
CA ARG A 525 -23.21 -27.57 -2.18
C ARG A 525 -24.09 -27.10 -3.34
N HIS A 526 -25.20 -26.45 -3.04
CA HIS A 526 -26.07 -25.89 -4.09
C HIS A 526 -25.39 -24.70 -4.78
N ALA A 527 -24.80 -23.78 -4.03
CA ALA A 527 -24.05 -22.65 -4.58
C ALA A 527 -22.90 -23.10 -5.50
N GLU A 528 -22.15 -24.13 -5.10
CA GLU A 528 -21.11 -24.77 -5.91
C GLU A 528 -21.66 -25.25 -7.27
N LEU A 529 -22.80 -25.95 -7.26
CA LEU A 529 -23.44 -26.44 -8.49
C LEU A 529 -23.89 -25.29 -9.40
N VAL A 530 -24.41 -24.20 -8.84
CA VAL A 530 -24.82 -23.01 -9.60
C VAL A 530 -23.60 -22.34 -10.24
N LEU A 531 -22.52 -22.14 -9.49
CA LEU A 531 -21.27 -21.55 -9.99
C LEU A 531 -20.65 -22.38 -11.12
N LYS A 532 -20.57 -23.72 -10.96
CA LYS A 532 -20.04 -24.65 -11.98
C LYS A 532 -20.89 -24.71 -13.25
N ARG A 533 -22.22 -24.55 -13.11
CA ARG A 533 -23.17 -24.55 -14.24
C ARG A 533 -23.20 -23.21 -14.98
N GLY A 534 -23.01 -22.10 -14.26
CA GLY A 534 -23.18 -20.72 -14.72
C GLY A 534 -24.65 -20.30 -14.73
N GLU A 535 -24.94 -19.06 -14.27
CA GLU A 535 -26.28 -18.47 -14.29
C GLU A 535 -26.78 -18.16 -15.73
N ALA A 536 -28.00 -17.58 -15.81
CA ALA A 536 -28.77 -17.28 -17.02
C ALA A 536 -27.89 -17.03 -18.26
N ARG A 537 -27.94 -17.99 -19.21
CA ARG A 537 -27.17 -18.12 -20.48
C ARG A 537 -25.97 -19.09 -20.47
N LYS A 538 -25.76 -19.92 -19.42
CA LYS A 538 -24.71 -20.96 -19.36
C LYS A 538 -23.28 -20.42 -19.49
N LYS A 539 -23.04 -19.16 -19.10
CA LYS A 539 -21.69 -18.61 -19.06
C LYS A 539 -21.13 -18.87 -17.67
N ARG A 540 -20.09 -19.69 -17.59
CA ARG A 540 -19.34 -19.95 -16.35
C ARG A 540 -18.71 -18.64 -15.87
N VAL A 541 -18.90 -18.36 -14.59
CA VAL A 541 -18.42 -17.13 -13.96
C VAL A 541 -17.07 -17.37 -13.29
N LEU A 542 -16.88 -18.53 -12.64
CA LEU A 542 -15.64 -18.97 -12.01
C LEU A 542 -15.23 -20.34 -12.57
N ASP A 543 -13.93 -20.61 -12.60
CA ASP A 543 -13.40 -21.95 -12.89
C ASP A 543 -13.49 -22.83 -11.64
N ASP A 544 -13.69 -24.13 -11.84
CA ASP A 544 -13.96 -25.10 -10.76
C ASP A 544 -12.88 -25.10 -9.67
N LYS A 545 -11.62 -24.83 -10.02
CA LYS A 545 -10.49 -24.73 -9.06
C LYS A 545 -10.53 -23.51 -8.14
N TYR A 546 -11.34 -22.49 -8.48
CA TYR A 546 -11.52 -21.28 -7.69
C TYR A 546 -12.83 -21.30 -6.89
N ILE A 547 -13.49 -22.46 -6.84
CA ILE A 547 -14.68 -22.72 -6.01
C ILE A 547 -14.24 -23.69 -4.92
N ILE A 548 -13.95 -23.14 -3.74
CA ILE A 548 -13.43 -23.88 -2.60
C ILE A 548 -14.59 -24.25 -1.69
N ARG A 549 -14.69 -25.53 -1.37
CA ARG A 549 -15.59 -26.04 -0.33
C ARG A 549 -14.80 -26.41 0.89
N LEU A 550 -15.21 -25.88 2.05
CA LEU A 550 -14.43 -25.99 3.28
C LEU A 550 -14.27 -27.45 3.74
N ASP A 551 -15.32 -28.26 3.62
CA ASP A 551 -15.29 -29.68 4.00
C ASP A 551 -14.34 -30.52 3.13
N LEU A 552 -14.27 -30.21 1.83
CA LEU A 552 -13.34 -30.86 0.90
C LEU A 552 -11.90 -30.38 1.14
N TRP A 553 -11.71 -29.07 1.36
CA TRP A 553 -10.41 -28.51 1.69
C TRP A 553 -9.87 -29.13 2.99
N ALA A 554 -10.67 -29.19 4.06
CA ALA A 554 -10.24 -29.74 5.34
C ALA A 554 -9.76 -31.19 5.26
N GLN A 555 -10.33 -32.02 4.37
CA GLN A 555 -9.88 -33.39 4.13
C GLN A 555 -8.49 -33.49 3.49
N THR A 556 -8.03 -32.42 2.84
CA THR A 556 -6.69 -32.35 2.23
C THR A 556 -5.61 -31.85 3.19
N GLN A 557 -6.01 -31.39 4.37
CA GLN A 557 -5.12 -30.75 5.34
C GLN A 557 -4.94 -31.62 6.59
N GLU A 558 -3.74 -31.58 7.16
CA GLU A 558 -3.47 -32.22 8.46
C GLU A 558 -3.85 -31.26 9.61
N LEU A 559 -5.15 -31.10 9.85
CA LEU A 559 -5.66 -30.22 10.91
C LEU A 559 -5.67 -30.92 12.27
N GLN A 560 -5.12 -30.24 13.28
CA GLN A 560 -5.20 -30.68 14.68
C GLN A 560 -6.54 -30.26 15.29
N LEU A 561 -7.54 -31.15 15.21
CA LEU A 561 -8.91 -30.94 15.70
C LEU A 561 -9.16 -31.72 16.99
N GLU A 562 -10.11 -31.27 17.80
CA GLU A 562 -10.62 -32.05 18.92
C GLU A 562 -11.24 -33.37 18.43
N PRO A 563 -11.23 -34.44 19.24
CA PRO A 563 -11.80 -35.73 18.83
C PRO A 563 -13.24 -35.57 18.36
N LYS A 564 -13.56 -36.18 17.21
CA LYS A 564 -14.89 -36.19 16.57
C LYS A 564 -15.33 -34.88 15.92
N VAL A 565 -14.50 -33.84 15.92
CA VAL A 565 -14.81 -32.61 15.18
C VAL A 565 -14.71 -32.87 13.68
N SER A 566 -15.71 -32.41 12.95
CA SER A 566 -15.82 -32.44 11.49
C SER A 566 -15.91 -31.01 10.99
N VAL A 567 -15.04 -30.61 10.06
CA VAL A 567 -15.10 -29.25 9.49
C VAL A 567 -16.11 -29.24 8.34
N ILE A 568 -17.24 -28.56 8.55
CA ILE A 568 -18.25 -28.31 7.53
C ILE A 568 -18.32 -26.82 7.21
N GLU A 569 -18.31 -25.99 8.25
CA GLU A 569 -18.38 -24.52 8.15
C GLU A 569 -17.21 -23.87 8.89
N ILE A 570 -16.99 -22.57 8.67
CA ILE A 570 -15.79 -21.90 9.17
C ILE A 570 -15.71 -21.86 10.70
N GLU A 571 -16.86 -21.83 11.39
CA GLU A 571 -16.93 -21.89 12.84
C GLU A 571 -16.40 -23.23 13.40
N ASP A 572 -16.41 -24.31 12.62
CA ASP A 572 -15.89 -25.61 13.03
C ASP A 572 -14.36 -25.64 13.17
N LEU A 573 -13.67 -24.62 12.64
CA LEU A 573 -12.24 -24.44 12.86
C LEU A 573 -11.93 -23.86 14.25
N LEU A 574 -12.91 -23.27 14.95
CA LEU A 574 -12.70 -22.69 16.27
C LEU A 574 -12.41 -23.79 17.31
N PRO A 575 -11.32 -23.69 18.08
CA PRO A 575 -11.14 -24.53 19.26
C PRO A 575 -12.28 -24.31 20.24
N VAL A 576 -12.77 -25.39 20.87
CA VAL A 576 -13.97 -25.34 21.72
C VAL A 576 -13.79 -24.39 22.91
N ALA A 577 -12.57 -24.31 23.47
CA ALA A 577 -12.23 -23.38 24.54
C ALA A 577 -12.41 -21.91 24.12
N ILE A 578 -11.96 -21.56 22.90
CA ILE A 578 -12.12 -20.21 22.35
C ILE A 578 -13.59 -19.91 22.04
N ALA A 579 -14.29 -20.85 21.41
CA ALA A 579 -15.71 -20.70 21.08
C ALA A 579 -16.57 -20.50 22.34
N HIS A 580 -16.33 -21.29 23.39
CA HIS A 580 -16.96 -21.16 24.70
C HIS A 580 -16.71 -19.79 25.33
N ARG A 581 -15.44 -19.37 25.40
CA ARG A 581 -15.05 -18.08 26.00
C ARG A 581 -15.65 -16.90 25.24
N ALA A 582 -15.63 -16.94 23.90
CA ALA A 582 -16.21 -15.91 23.06
C ALA A 582 -17.74 -15.84 23.19
N ALA A 583 -18.43 -16.98 23.29
CA ALA A 583 -19.88 -17.01 23.51
C ALA A 583 -20.28 -16.41 24.88
N LEU A 584 -19.49 -16.65 25.93
CA LEU A 584 -19.69 -15.99 27.22
C LEU A 584 -19.44 -14.48 27.13
N ASN A 585 -18.37 -14.05 26.46
CA ASN A 585 -18.11 -12.62 26.26
C ASN A 585 -19.24 -11.94 25.48
N TYR A 586 -19.83 -12.63 24.50
CA TYR A 586 -20.99 -12.16 23.75
C TYR A 586 -22.19 -11.94 24.68
N LEU A 587 -22.52 -12.93 25.50
CA LEU A 587 -23.60 -12.80 26.48
C LEU A 587 -23.35 -11.67 27.49
N ALA A 588 -22.10 -11.48 27.92
CA ALA A 588 -21.71 -10.41 28.83
C ALA A 588 -21.97 -8.99 28.29
N ARG A 589 -22.21 -8.83 26.97
CA ARG A 589 -22.60 -7.55 26.38
C ARG A 589 -24.04 -7.16 26.69
N PHE A 590 -24.89 -8.13 26.99
CA PHE A 590 -26.32 -7.95 27.19
C PHE A 590 -26.76 -8.21 28.63
N THR A 591 -26.05 -9.10 29.33
CA THR A 591 -26.47 -9.63 30.63
C THR A 591 -25.27 -9.71 31.59
N ASP A 592 -25.50 -9.42 32.88
CA ASP A 592 -24.48 -9.61 33.92
C ASP A 592 -24.29 -11.11 34.20
N LEU A 593 -23.11 -11.62 33.86
CA LEU A 593 -22.78 -13.04 33.99
C LEU A 593 -22.60 -13.47 35.45
N ALA A 594 -22.26 -12.57 36.37
CA ALA A 594 -21.86 -12.96 37.72
C ALA A 594 -22.99 -13.64 38.51
N GLU A 595 -24.25 -13.31 38.19
CA GLU A 595 -25.44 -13.84 38.86
C GLU A 595 -26.25 -14.81 37.98
N HIS A 596 -25.83 -15.05 36.74
CA HIS A 596 -26.62 -15.84 35.80
C HIS A 596 -26.44 -17.36 36.03
N PRO A 597 -27.49 -18.11 36.42
CA PRO A 597 -27.37 -19.52 36.81
C PRO A 597 -26.88 -20.42 35.67
N GLY A 598 -27.20 -20.05 34.42
CA GLY A 598 -26.78 -20.76 33.21
C GLY A 598 -25.26 -20.83 32.99
N VAL A 599 -24.47 -19.90 33.55
CA VAL A 599 -23.01 -19.87 33.36
C VAL A 599 -22.35 -21.15 33.86
N THR A 600 -22.84 -21.71 34.95
CA THR A 600 -22.30 -22.98 35.51
C THR A 600 -22.66 -24.21 34.68
N LEU A 601 -23.71 -24.12 33.85
CA LEU A 601 -24.18 -25.20 32.98
C LEU A 601 -23.48 -25.18 31.61
N PHE A 602 -23.01 -24.02 31.18
CA PHE A 602 -22.31 -23.84 29.90
C PHE A 602 -20.81 -24.12 30.07
N THR A 603 -20.39 -25.35 29.75
CA THR A 603 -19.00 -25.83 29.91
C THR A 603 -18.43 -26.36 28.60
N THR A 604 -17.10 -26.40 28.47
CA THR A 604 -16.40 -26.96 27.30
C THR A 604 -16.68 -28.46 27.16
N GLU A 605 -16.71 -29.22 28.26
CA GLU A 605 -17.11 -30.64 28.24
C GLU A 605 -18.58 -30.82 27.80
N GLY A 606 -19.45 -29.89 28.22
CA GLY A 606 -20.84 -29.84 27.79
C GLY A 606 -20.97 -29.69 26.27
N ILE A 607 -20.17 -28.83 25.65
CA ILE A 607 -20.14 -28.63 24.19
C ILE A 607 -19.57 -29.89 23.51
N LEU A 608 -18.43 -30.42 23.97
CA LEU A 608 -17.80 -31.61 23.40
C LEU A 608 -18.72 -32.85 23.44
N SER A 609 -19.51 -33.01 24.50
CA SER A 609 -20.46 -34.12 24.63
C SER A 609 -21.61 -34.11 23.61
N ARG A 610 -21.88 -32.96 22.98
CA ARG A 610 -22.93 -32.78 21.98
C ARG A 610 -22.45 -32.97 20.53
N LEU A 611 -21.14 -33.05 20.30
CA LEU A 611 -20.56 -33.23 18.97
C LEU A 611 -21.15 -34.45 18.23
N ASP A 612 -21.33 -35.59 18.90
CA ASP A 612 -21.92 -36.79 18.29
C ASP A 612 -23.35 -36.55 17.78
N GLN A 613 -24.11 -35.68 18.45
CA GLN A 613 -25.51 -35.38 18.11
C GLN A 613 -25.60 -34.47 16.87
N HIS A 614 -24.56 -33.65 16.66
CA HIS A 614 -24.46 -32.68 15.57
C HIS A 614 -23.37 -33.04 14.55
N GLU A 615 -23.11 -34.33 14.35
CA GLU A 615 -22.19 -34.85 13.31
C GLU A 615 -20.76 -34.28 13.39
N GLY A 616 -20.32 -33.86 14.57
CA GLY A 616 -19.01 -33.27 14.80
C GLY A 616 -18.90 -31.76 14.58
N ARG A 617 -20.02 -31.06 14.34
CA ARG A 617 -20.04 -29.61 14.11
C ARG A 617 -19.93 -28.84 15.41
N VAL A 618 -18.94 -27.96 15.51
CA VAL A 618 -18.65 -27.17 16.71
C VAL A 618 -19.71 -26.11 16.91
N TRP A 619 -20.11 -25.40 15.86
CA TRP A 619 -21.13 -24.35 15.96
C TRP A 619 -22.47 -24.89 16.45
N ASP A 620 -22.98 -25.93 15.82
CA ASP A 620 -24.28 -26.52 16.19
C ASP A 620 -24.26 -27.05 17.64
N SER A 621 -23.14 -27.69 18.04
CA SER A 621 -22.95 -28.17 19.41
C SER A 621 -22.83 -27.02 20.43
N LEU A 622 -22.17 -25.94 20.06
CA LEU A 622 -22.03 -24.72 20.86
C LEU A 622 -23.40 -24.04 21.03
N ALA A 623 -24.14 -23.85 19.95
CA ALA A 623 -25.44 -23.20 19.93
C ALA A 623 -26.47 -23.99 20.76
N ASP A 624 -26.47 -25.32 20.64
CA ASP A 624 -27.33 -26.21 21.46
C ASP A 624 -26.96 -26.15 22.95
N ALA A 625 -25.66 -26.22 23.28
CA ALA A 625 -25.19 -26.04 24.66
C ALA A 625 -25.56 -24.65 25.22
N TYR A 626 -25.44 -23.61 24.39
CA TYR A 626 -25.75 -22.23 24.74
C TYR A 626 -27.25 -22.06 25.00
N MET A 627 -28.12 -22.50 24.08
CA MET A 627 -29.58 -22.45 24.27
C MET A 627 -30.04 -23.28 25.47
N THR A 628 -29.39 -24.40 25.76
CA THR A 628 -29.69 -25.22 26.95
C THR A 628 -29.40 -24.44 28.23
N ALA A 629 -28.27 -23.72 28.27
CA ALA A 629 -27.86 -22.93 29.43
C ALA A 629 -28.58 -21.58 29.54
N PHE A 630 -28.97 -20.99 28.41
CA PHE A 630 -29.52 -19.65 28.27
C PHE A 630 -30.76 -19.66 27.33
N PRO A 631 -31.92 -20.18 27.77
CA PRO A 631 -33.07 -20.40 26.88
C PRO A 631 -33.72 -19.13 26.29
N GLU A 632 -33.53 -17.98 26.92
CA GLU A 632 -34.07 -16.68 26.47
C GLU A 632 -33.07 -15.89 25.61
N GLU A 633 -31.84 -16.38 25.48
CA GLU A 633 -30.75 -15.70 24.79
C GLU A 633 -30.47 -16.36 23.44
N HIS A 634 -29.96 -15.57 22.50
CA HIS A 634 -29.61 -16.05 21.15
C HIS A 634 -28.15 -15.78 20.85
N LEU A 635 -27.43 -16.75 20.29
CA LEU A 635 -26.06 -16.60 19.84
C LEU A 635 -26.01 -16.44 18.32
N GLU A 636 -25.53 -15.29 17.86
CA GLU A 636 -25.35 -14.97 16.45
C GLU A 636 -23.93 -15.30 15.98
N LYS A 637 -23.75 -15.93 14.80
CA LYS A 637 -22.43 -16.27 14.23
C LYS A 637 -21.52 -15.04 14.13
N ALA A 638 -22.04 -13.93 13.59
CA ALA A 638 -21.29 -12.68 13.48
C ALA A 638 -20.96 -12.08 14.86
N GLY A 639 -21.82 -12.27 15.86
CA GLY A 639 -21.57 -11.87 17.24
C GLY A 639 -20.42 -12.66 17.86
N LEU A 640 -20.46 -13.99 17.74
CA LEU A 640 -19.40 -14.89 18.16
C LEU A 640 -18.06 -14.53 17.51
N ALA A 641 -18.06 -14.35 16.19
CA ALA A 641 -16.86 -14.00 15.43
C ALA A 641 -16.19 -12.71 15.91
N ARG A 642 -16.96 -11.66 16.24
CA ARG A 642 -16.42 -10.41 16.80
C ARG A 642 -15.77 -10.65 18.16
N GLU A 643 -16.40 -11.43 19.02
CA GLU A 643 -15.86 -11.72 20.35
C GLU A 643 -14.63 -12.62 20.30
N VAL A 644 -14.52 -13.54 19.32
CA VAL A 644 -13.28 -14.30 19.08
C VAL A 644 -12.11 -13.36 18.75
N VAL A 645 -12.31 -12.42 17.82
CA VAL A 645 -11.27 -11.47 17.42
C VAL A 645 -10.93 -10.49 18.55
N SER A 646 -11.95 -10.03 19.29
CA SER A 646 -11.76 -9.17 20.47
C SER A 646 -10.97 -9.90 21.56
N LEU A 647 -11.28 -11.16 21.84
CA LEU A 647 -10.57 -12.00 22.81
C LEU A 647 -9.09 -12.11 22.45
N LEU A 648 -8.74 -12.39 21.19
CA LEU A 648 -7.34 -12.46 20.75
C LEU A 648 -6.58 -11.14 20.90
N SER A 649 -7.30 -10.01 20.88
CA SER A 649 -6.71 -8.69 21.05
C SER A 649 -6.44 -8.35 22.51
N ILE A 650 -7.32 -8.79 23.42
CA ILE A 650 -7.24 -8.53 24.87
C ILE A 650 -6.36 -9.57 25.57
N GLU A 651 -6.53 -10.85 25.24
CA GLU A 651 -5.85 -11.99 25.82
C GLU A 651 -5.27 -12.89 24.71
N PRO A 652 -4.14 -12.49 24.08
CA PRO A 652 -3.58 -13.18 22.93
C PRO A 652 -3.18 -14.65 23.17
N GLU A 653 -2.95 -15.00 24.45
CA GLU A 653 -2.53 -16.33 24.89
C GLU A 653 -3.67 -17.07 25.64
N ALA A 654 -4.93 -16.72 25.36
CA ALA A 654 -6.08 -17.46 25.87
C ALA A 654 -6.01 -18.95 25.50
N ASP A 655 -6.62 -19.80 26.32
CA ASP A 655 -6.63 -21.26 26.09
C ASP A 655 -7.23 -21.60 24.71
N GLY A 656 -6.57 -22.50 23.98
CA GLY A 656 -6.90 -22.83 22.58
C GLY A 656 -6.41 -21.85 21.52
N SER A 657 -5.84 -20.70 21.87
CA SER A 657 -5.43 -19.68 20.89
C SER A 657 -4.33 -20.15 19.92
N ASP A 658 -3.41 -21.03 20.34
CA ASP A 658 -2.40 -21.64 19.47
C ASP A 658 -3.02 -22.58 18.43
N ALA A 659 -3.98 -23.41 18.83
CA ALA A 659 -4.70 -24.30 17.92
C ALA A 659 -5.50 -23.49 16.89
N LEU A 660 -6.15 -22.41 17.33
CA LEU A 660 -6.86 -21.48 16.45
C LEU A 660 -5.91 -20.90 15.39
N ARG A 661 -4.75 -20.40 15.82
CA ARG A 661 -3.72 -19.83 14.94
C ARG A 661 -3.26 -20.84 13.90
N LEU A 662 -2.97 -22.08 14.30
CA LEU A 662 -2.52 -23.13 13.39
C LEU A 662 -3.59 -23.47 12.33
N ARG A 663 -4.84 -23.66 12.76
CA ARG A 663 -5.97 -24.00 11.88
C ARG A 663 -6.26 -22.89 10.86
N PHE A 664 -6.32 -21.65 11.31
CA PHE A 664 -6.58 -20.51 10.43
C PHE A 664 -5.36 -20.16 9.56
N SER A 665 -4.13 -20.37 10.04
CA SER A 665 -2.96 -20.20 9.17
C SER A 665 -3.04 -21.12 7.97
N ALA A 666 -3.38 -22.41 8.15
CA ALA A 666 -3.53 -23.34 7.03
C ALA A 666 -4.59 -22.88 6.02
N LEU A 667 -5.74 -22.40 6.49
CA LEU A 667 -6.80 -21.88 5.62
C LEU A 667 -6.36 -20.62 4.87
N LEU A 668 -5.79 -19.65 5.58
CA LEU A 668 -5.43 -18.36 5.03
C LEU A 668 -4.26 -18.46 4.04
N SER A 669 -3.28 -19.33 4.30
CA SER A 669 -2.19 -19.64 3.35
C SER A 669 -2.76 -20.24 2.07
N TYR A 670 -3.63 -21.25 2.18
CA TYR A 670 -4.25 -21.89 1.01
C TYR A 670 -5.08 -20.88 0.18
N LEU A 671 -5.91 -20.07 0.85
CA LEU A 671 -6.72 -19.06 0.16
C LEU A 671 -5.85 -17.99 -0.52
N ALA A 672 -4.73 -17.60 0.08
CA ALA A 672 -3.79 -16.67 -0.52
C ALA A 672 -3.20 -17.24 -1.82
N GLU A 673 -2.72 -18.48 -1.81
CA GLU A 673 -2.18 -19.17 -3.00
C GLU A 673 -3.24 -19.28 -4.12
N VAL A 674 -4.46 -19.68 -3.80
CA VAL A 674 -5.54 -19.80 -4.79
C VAL A 674 -5.92 -18.43 -5.38
N LEU A 675 -5.89 -17.36 -4.57
CA LEU A 675 -6.14 -15.98 -5.04
C LEU A 675 -4.99 -15.43 -5.88
N ASP A 676 -3.73 -15.76 -5.56
CA ASP A 676 -2.56 -15.46 -6.38
C ASP A 676 -2.67 -16.15 -7.75
N ASP A 677 -2.97 -17.45 -7.75
CA ASP A 677 -3.19 -18.22 -8.98
C ASP A 677 -4.31 -17.63 -9.85
N ALA A 678 -5.43 -17.23 -9.24
CA ALA A 678 -6.55 -16.60 -9.92
C ALA A 678 -6.17 -15.24 -10.52
N PHE A 679 -5.33 -14.48 -9.80
CA PHE A 679 -4.82 -13.20 -10.26
C PHE A 679 -3.90 -13.35 -11.45
N ASP A 680 -2.92 -14.25 -11.36
CA ASP A 680 -1.95 -14.51 -12.41
C ASP A 680 -2.61 -15.08 -13.69
N GLU A 681 -3.67 -15.88 -13.56
CA GLU A 681 -4.44 -16.34 -14.71
C GLU A 681 -5.22 -15.20 -15.38
N GLU A 682 -5.87 -14.32 -14.62
CA GLU A 682 -6.58 -13.16 -15.17
C GLU A 682 -5.62 -12.15 -15.81
N GLU A 683 -4.44 -11.93 -15.22
CA GLU A 683 -3.40 -11.10 -15.85
C GLU A 683 -2.91 -11.70 -17.17
N ARG A 684 -2.60 -13.00 -17.20
CA ARG A 684 -2.25 -13.70 -18.45
C ARG A 684 -3.35 -13.62 -19.50
N SER A 685 -4.61 -13.82 -19.12
CA SER A 685 -5.74 -13.73 -20.04
C SER A 685 -5.91 -12.31 -20.61
N ARG A 686 -5.68 -11.26 -19.81
CA ARG A 686 -5.72 -9.86 -20.27
C ARG A 686 -4.63 -9.58 -21.31
N THR A 687 -3.43 -10.09 -21.08
CA THR A 687 -2.27 -9.98 -21.99
C THR A 687 -2.58 -10.64 -23.33
N ASP A 688 -3.03 -11.90 -23.31
CA ASP A 688 -3.39 -12.66 -24.52
C ASP A 688 -4.57 -12.03 -25.29
N ASP A 689 -5.61 -11.54 -24.60
CA ASP A 689 -6.74 -10.85 -25.25
C ASP A 689 -6.35 -9.52 -25.89
N ARG A 690 -5.45 -8.75 -25.28
CA ARG A 690 -4.88 -7.54 -25.88
C ARG A 690 -4.11 -7.90 -27.15
N LEU A 691 -3.31 -8.96 -27.11
CA LEU A 691 -2.49 -9.41 -28.25
C LEU A 691 -3.38 -9.86 -29.41
N LYS A 692 -4.36 -10.74 -29.14
CA LYS A 692 -5.33 -11.21 -30.12
C LYS A 692 -6.15 -10.08 -30.72
N ARG A 693 -6.52 -9.07 -29.92
CA ARG A 693 -7.25 -7.89 -30.40
C ARG A 693 -6.40 -7.05 -31.35
N ALA A 694 -5.14 -6.78 -31.00
CA ALA A 694 -4.20 -6.06 -31.86
C ALA A 694 -4.00 -6.78 -33.21
N VAL A 695 -3.73 -8.10 -33.18
CA VAL A 695 -3.54 -8.92 -34.38
C VAL A 695 -4.83 -9.00 -35.24
N ARG A 696 -6.01 -9.09 -34.61
CA ARG A 696 -7.30 -9.12 -35.31
C ARG A 696 -7.64 -7.78 -35.95
N ASN A 697 -7.40 -6.67 -35.26
CA ASN A 697 -7.58 -5.32 -35.79
C ASN A 697 -6.71 -5.09 -37.01
N PHE A 698 -5.44 -5.48 -36.94
CA PHE A 698 -4.54 -5.47 -38.09
C PHE A 698 -5.10 -6.29 -39.26
N SER A 699 -5.46 -7.56 -39.00
CA SER A 699 -5.96 -8.47 -40.04
C SER A 699 -7.24 -7.98 -40.73
N ARG A 700 -8.09 -7.24 -40.01
CA ARG A 700 -9.34 -6.67 -40.54
C ARG A 700 -9.08 -5.39 -41.34
N ASN A 701 -8.24 -4.50 -40.82
CA ASN A 701 -8.07 -3.16 -41.38
C ASN A 701 -7.09 -3.13 -42.55
N TYR A 702 -6.19 -4.12 -42.65
CA TYR A 702 -5.14 -4.16 -43.66
C TYR A 702 -5.19 -5.48 -44.45
N THR A 703 -5.92 -5.48 -45.56
CA THR A 703 -6.13 -6.68 -46.40
C THR A 703 -5.23 -6.73 -47.63
N ALA A 704 -4.93 -5.58 -48.25
CA ALA A 704 -4.16 -5.49 -49.49
C ALA A 704 -2.76 -4.85 -49.33
N GLY A 705 -2.52 -4.14 -48.20
CA GLY A 705 -1.26 -3.46 -47.93
C GLY A 705 -1.34 -2.58 -46.68
N ILE A 706 -0.18 -2.18 -46.16
CA ILE A 706 -0.05 -1.25 -45.03
C ILE A 706 1.12 -0.30 -45.28
N LYS A 707 1.02 0.96 -44.86
CA LYS A 707 2.14 1.89 -44.91
C LYS A 707 3.10 1.64 -43.74
N LYS A 708 4.40 1.85 -43.94
CA LYS A 708 5.42 1.64 -42.90
C LYS A 708 5.14 2.36 -41.56
N PRO A 709 4.63 3.62 -41.53
CA PRO A 709 4.26 4.29 -40.27
C PRO A 709 3.11 3.59 -39.52
N ASP A 710 2.13 3.08 -40.26
CA ASP A 710 0.99 2.36 -39.69
C ASP A 710 1.41 0.96 -39.21
N ALA A 711 2.29 0.28 -39.95
CA ALA A 711 2.90 -0.98 -39.52
C ALA A 711 3.70 -0.82 -38.23
N LYS A 712 4.49 0.24 -38.10
CA LYS A 712 5.20 0.60 -36.85
C LYS A 712 4.24 0.87 -35.69
N ARG A 713 3.03 1.38 -35.95
CA ARG A 713 2.02 1.60 -34.91
C ARG A 713 1.40 0.27 -34.47
N VAL A 714 1.06 -0.60 -35.42
CA VAL A 714 0.54 -1.95 -35.14
C VAL A 714 1.55 -2.79 -34.37
N LEU A 715 2.83 -2.77 -34.77
CA LEU A 715 3.87 -3.51 -34.05
C LEU A 715 4.09 -2.98 -32.63
N ARG A 716 3.97 -1.66 -32.41
CA ARG A 716 3.97 -1.07 -31.06
C ARG A 716 2.76 -1.50 -30.22
N GLU A 717 1.58 -1.62 -30.83
CA GLU A 717 0.38 -2.12 -30.15
C GLU A 717 0.54 -3.60 -29.75
N ILE A 718 1.10 -4.41 -30.64
CA ILE A 718 1.43 -5.83 -30.38
C ILE A 718 2.51 -5.95 -29.30
N GLU A 719 3.57 -5.14 -29.37
CA GLU A 719 4.65 -5.10 -28.39
C GLU A 719 4.17 -4.67 -27.00
N GLY A 720 3.27 -3.67 -26.94
CA GLY A 720 2.58 -3.31 -25.70
C GLY A 720 1.69 -4.43 -25.17
N ALA A 721 1.07 -5.22 -26.04
CA ALA A 721 0.22 -6.32 -25.64
C ALA A 721 0.97 -7.57 -25.14
N ILE A 722 2.19 -7.85 -25.63
CA ILE A 722 3.05 -8.97 -25.16
C ILE A 722 3.92 -8.61 -23.95
N SER A 723 3.87 -7.36 -23.50
CA SER A 723 4.82 -6.82 -22.53
C SER A 723 4.71 -7.45 -21.14
N ASP A 724 3.50 -7.92 -20.77
CA ASP A 724 3.22 -8.61 -19.51
C ASP A 724 3.20 -10.14 -19.68
N SER A 725 3.77 -10.66 -20.78
CA SER A 725 3.81 -12.10 -21.10
C SER A 725 5.08 -12.77 -20.58
N PRO A 726 5.01 -13.98 -19.99
CA PRO A 726 6.19 -14.78 -19.60
C PRO A 726 7.15 -15.07 -20.77
N PHE A 727 6.66 -15.09 -22.01
CA PHE A 727 7.44 -15.29 -23.23
C PHE A 727 7.75 -13.98 -23.98
N GLY A 728 7.62 -12.84 -23.28
CA GLY A 728 7.74 -11.51 -23.85
C GLY A 728 9.06 -11.28 -24.60
N ASP A 729 10.17 -11.85 -24.14
CA ASP A 729 11.49 -11.67 -24.77
C ASP A 729 11.62 -12.39 -26.13
N GLU A 730 11.09 -13.61 -26.22
CA GLU A 730 11.06 -14.36 -27.47
C GLU A 730 10.16 -13.67 -28.49
N LEU A 731 8.96 -13.26 -28.06
CA LEU A 731 8.01 -12.53 -28.89
C LEU A 731 8.54 -11.15 -29.31
N ARG A 732 9.21 -10.40 -28.42
CA ARG A 732 9.91 -9.15 -28.75
C ARG A 732 10.99 -9.37 -29.79
N THR A 733 11.74 -10.47 -29.72
CA THR A 733 12.74 -10.84 -30.73
C THR A 733 12.08 -11.03 -32.11
N ARG A 734 10.90 -11.66 -32.15
CA ARG A 734 10.11 -11.79 -33.38
C ARG A 734 9.60 -10.43 -33.90
N VAL A 735 9.20 -9.49 -33.03
CA VAL A 735 8.80 -8.12 -33.41
C VAL A 735 9.99 -7.34 -34.00
N ARG A 736 11.17 -7.43 -33.36
CA ARG A 736 12.40 -6.82 -33.88
C ARG A 736 12.81 -7.40 -35.23
N ALA A 737 12.65 -8.71 -35.41
CA ALA A 737 12.86 -9.36 -36.69
C ALA A 737 11.91 -8.79 -37.76
N LEU A 738 10.63 -8.56 -37.46
CA LEU A 738 9.70 -7.90 -38.40
C LEU A 738 10.16 -6.49 -38.79
N HIS A 739 10.68 -5.70 -37.85
CA HIS A 739 11.20 -4.37 -38.14
C HIS A 739 12.35 -4.36 -39.17
N ARG A 740 13.26 -5.34 -39.02
CA ARG A 740 14.43 -5.51 -39.90
C ARG A 740 14.04 -6.15 -41.23
N ASP A 741 13.37 -7.29 -41.18
CA ASP A 741 13.11 -8.15 -42.34
C ASP A 741 12.17 -7.48 -43.35
N PHE A 742 11.36 -6.49 -42.91
CA PHE A 742 10.44 -5.73 -43.76
C PHE A 742 10.82 -4.25 -43.91
N GLU A 743 12.08 -3.91 -43.61
CA GLU A 743 12.68 -2.60 -43.94
C GLU A 743 11.85 -1.40 -43.44
N LEU A 744 11.23 -1.54 -42.26
CA LEU A 744 10.33 -0.52 -41.72
C LEU A 744 11.07 0.79 -41.41
N GLY A 745 12.39 0.74 -41.19
CA GLY A 745 13.27 1.89 -40.96
C GLY A 745 13.60 2.71 -42.21
N ASP A 746 13.46 2.15 -43.41
CA ASP A 746 13.82 2.82 -44.66
C ASP A 746 12.72 3.78 -45.14
N ALA A 747 13.10 5.03 -45.40
CA ALA A 747 12.21 6.10 -45.83
C ALA A 747 12.02 6.18 -47.37
N ALA A 748 12.76 5.38 -48.14
CA ALA A 748 12.71 5.41 -49.61
C ALA A 748 11.35 4.94 -50.19
N ASP A 749 10.68 3.98 -49.54
CA ASP A 749 9.35 3.48 -49.89
C ASP A 749 8.40 3.61 -48.70
N GLN A 750 7.17 4.05 -48.96
CA GLN A 750 6.14 4.21 -47.93
C GLN A 750 5.35 2.93 -47.64
N ALA A 751 5.35 1.95 -48.55
CA ALA A 751 4.64 0.69 -48.39
C ALA A 751 5.52 -0.38 -47.72
N VAL A 752 4.90 -1.30 -46.97
CA VAL A 752 5.61 -2.47 -46.44
C VAL A 752 5.86 -3.47 -47.57
N PRO A 753 7.12 -3.85 -47.87
CA PRO A 753 7.43 -4.85 -48.89
C PRO A 753 6.90 -6.23 -48.47
N ARG A 754 6.62 -7.12 -49.43
CA ARG A 754 6.19 -8.50 -49.18
C ARG A 754 5.04 -8.59 -48.14
N PHE A 755 4.02 -7.74 -48.33
CA PHE A 755 2.95 -7.57 -47.36
C PHE A 755 2.24 -8.88 -46.95
N ASP A 756 2.06 -9.83 -47.87
CA ASP A 756 1.46 -11.12 -47.53
C ASP A 756 2.31 -11.91 -46.50
N GLU A 757 3.64 -11.89 -46.62
CA GLU A 757 4.56 -12.50 -45.67
C GLU A 757 4.55 -11.75 -44.33
N PHE A 758 4.54 -10.41 -44.37
CA PHE A 758 4.40 -9.57 -43.19
C PHE A 758 3.11 -9.89 -42.43
N ARG A 759 1.99 -9.99 -43.16
CA ARG A 759 0.66 -10.27 -42.61
C ARG A 759 0.61 -11.63 -41.94
N GLU A 760 1.17 -12.66 -42.55
CA GLU A 760 1.21 -14.00 -41.95
C GLU A 760 2.07 -14.05 -40.69
N ARG A 761 3.22 -13.37 -40.67
CA ARG A 761 4.06 -13.30 -39.47
C ARG A 761 3.40 -12.49 -38.35
N VAL A 762 2.69 -11.41 -38.67
CA VAL A 762 1.87 -10.67 -37.68
C VAL A 762 0.72 -11.53 -37.14
N ARG A 763 0.06 -12.34 -37.99
CA ARG A 763 -0.96 -13.31 -37.55
C ARG A 763 -0.37 -14.39 -36.64
N GLY A 764 0.87 -14.82 -36.89
CA GLY A 764 1.58 -15.81 -36.09
C GLY A 764 1.76 -15.44 -34.62
N PHE A 765 1.67 -14.16 -34.25
CA PHE A 765 1.68 -13.73 -32.85
C PHE A 765 0.48 -14.22 -32.06
N ALA A 766 -0.71 -14.35 -32.69
CA ALA A 766 -1.91 -14.84 -32.00
C ALA A 766 -1.80 -16.31 -31.55
N THR A 767 -0.85 -17.06 -32.10
CA THR A 767 -0.52 -18.44 -31.72
C THR A 767 0.86 -18.55 -31.06
N GLY A 768 1.58 -17.43 -30.93
CA GLY A 768 2.97 -17.39 -30.50
C GLY A 768 3.17 -17.91 -29.09
N GLU A 769 2.38 -17.43 -28.13
CA GLU A 769 2.44 -17.88 -26.73
C GLU A 769 2.08 -19.36 -26.59
N ARG A 770 1.09 -19.84 -27.35
CA ARG A 770 0.70 -21.26 -27.30
C ARG A 770 1.80 -22.18 -27.81
N ILE A 771 2.54 -21.75 -28.85
CA ILE A 771 3.68 -22.50 -29.38
C ILE A 771 4.84 -22.44 -28.39
N ALA A 772 5.14 -21.28 -27.82
CA ALA A 772 6.20 -21.12 -26.83
C ALA A 772 5.96 -21.97 -25.57
N TYR A 773 4.71 -22.03 -25.08
CA TYR A 773 4.32 -22.94 -23.99
C TYR A 773 4.48 -24.43 -24.35
N GLN A 774 4.18 -24.81 -25.59
CA GLN A 774 4.35 -26.19 -26.06
C GLN A 774 5.84 -26.55 -26.20
N ASP A 775 6.66 -25.60 -26.63
CA ASP A 775 8.10 -25.78 -26.78
C ASP A 775 8.81 -25.83 -25.42
N ASP A 776 8.40 -24.99 -24.45
CA ASP A 776 8.90 -25.02 -23.07
C ASP A 776 8.52 -26.33 -22.34
N ALA A 777 7.26 -26.77 -22.48
CA ALA A 777 6.82 -28.06 -21.94
C ALA A 777 7.50 -29.28 -22.59
N ALA A 778 8.08 -29.11 -23.78
CA ALA A 778 8.85 -30.13 -24.48
C ALA A 778 10.37 -30.05 -24.22
N GLN A 779 10.84 -29.00 -23.55
CA GLN A 779 12.24 -28.86 -23.14
C GLN A 779 12.48 -29.52 -21.79
N ASP A 780 13.56 -30.29 -21.69
CA ASP A 780 14.09 -30.76 -20.41
C ASP A 780 15.02 -29.67 -19.84
N PRO A 781 14.60 -28.92 -18.80
CA PRO A 781 15.39 -27.83 -18.25
C PRO A 781 16.72 -28.29 -17.63
N ALA A 782 16.85 -29.58 -17.28
CA ALA A 782 18.09 -30.15 -16.76
C ALA A 782 19.00 -30.71 -17.88
N GLY A 783 18.46 -31.00 -19.06
CA GLY A 783 19.19 -31.61 -20.18
C GLY A 783 20.37 -30.77 -20.69
N ALA A 784 20.26 -29.45 -20.62
CA ALA A 784 21.33 -28.51 -20.99
C ALA A 784 22.48 -28.46 -19.97
N ILE A 785 22.23 -28.90 -18.73
CA ILE A 785 23.21 -28.93 -17.62
C ILE A 785 23.83 -30.34 -17.51
N LEU A 786 23.07 -31.38 -17.84
CA LEU A 786 23.46 -32.79 -17.69
C LEU A 786 24.18 -33.39 -18.91
N SER A 787 24.27 -32.67 -20.03
CA SER A 787 25.04 -33.12 -21.20
C SER A 787 26.51 -32.69 -21.08
N GLU A 788 27.32 -33.48 -20.36
CA GLU A 788 28.78 -33.40 -20.47
C GLU A 788 29.24 -33.81 -21.89
N PRO A 789 30.30 -33.19 -22.44
CA PRO A 789 30.84 -33.56 -23.74
C PRO A 789 31.52 -34.93 -23.65
N LEU A 790 31.04 -35.90 -24.42
CA LEU A 790 31.70 -37.19 -24.57
C LEU A 790 33.09 -37.00 -25.19
N ASP A 791 34.11 -37.20 -24.36
CA ASP A 791 35.52 -37.10 -24.69
C ASP A 791 35.95 -38.27 -25.60
N GLU A 792 36.47 -37.94 -26.78
CA GLU A 792 37.16 -38.88 -27.65
C GLU A 792 38.50 -39.28 -27.01
N ARG A 793 38.63 -40.49 -26.46
CA ARG A 793 39.84 -41.34 -26.60
C ARG A 793 39.75 -42.69 -25.89
N SER A 794 39.96 -43.72 -26.72
CA SER A 794 40.63 -45.01 -26.45
C SER A 794 40.01 -45.97 -25.41
N THR A 795 39.44 -47.07 -25.93
CA THR A 795 40.04 -48.39 -25.73
C THR A 795 39.81 -49.27 -26.96
N THR A 796 40.90 -49.62 -27.61
CA THR A 796 41.05 -50.65 -28.65
C THR A 796 41.22 -52.04 -28.05
N ARG A 797 41.02 -53.06 -28.91
CA ARG A 797 41.22 -54.54 -28.79
C ARG A 797 39.99 -55.30 -28.29
N ALA A 798 39.57 -56.41 -28.89
CA ALA A 798 39.97 -57.25 -30.03
C ALA A 798 38.77 -58.22 -30.26
N GLY A 799 38.52 -58.93 -31.36
CA GLY A 799 39.13 -59.17 -32.66
C GLY A 799 38.36 -60.33 -33.35
N LYS A 800 38.30 -60.30 -34.68
CA LYS A 800 38.11 -61.42 -35.66
C LYS A 800 36.84 -62.34 -35.60
N LYS A 801 35.95 -62.12 -36.60
CA LYS A 801 35.55 -63.00 -37.76
C LYS A 801 35.19 -64.51 -37.55
N PRO A 802 34.48 -65.18 -38.51
CA PRO A 802 33.29 -64.82 -39.32
C PRO A 802 32.29 -66.00 -39.61
N ALA A 803 31.22 -65.69 -40.38
CA ALA A 803 30.50 -66.54 -41.36
C ALA A 803 29.53 -67.69 -40.94
N GLY A 804 28.43 -67.82 -41.72
CA GLY A 804 27.66 -69.06 -41.96
C GLY A 804 26.22 -69.03 -41.42
N GLU A 805 25.20 -68.66 -42.21
CA GLU A 805 24.36 -69.51 -43.09
C GLU A 805 23.33 -70.46 -42.42
N ALA A 806 22.14 -70.47 -43.04
CA ALA A 806 21.13 -71.55 -43.12
C ALA A 806 19.91 -71.57 -42.16
N LYS A 807 18.79 -71.12 -42.73
CA LYS A 807 17.51 -71.85 -42.96
C LYS A 807 16.96 -72.76 -41.84
N ARG A 808 15.72 -72.49 -41.43
CA ARG A 808 14.47 -73.28 -41.68
C ARG A 808 13.36 -72.74 -40.76
N ASP A 809 12.28 -72.24 -41.35
CA ASP A 809 11.01 -72.97 -41.50
C ASP A 809 10.49 -73.59 -40.20
N SER A 810 9.42 -73.01 -39.64
CA SER A 810 8.10 -73.66 -39.70
C SER A 810 7.05 -72.81 -38.99
N ALA A 811 5.89 -72.80 -39.63
CA ALA A 811 4.70 -72.08 -39.27
C ALA A 811 3.87 -72.81 -38.19
N ARG A 812 2.78 -72.13 -37.80
CA ARG A 812 1.53 -72.65 -37.18
C ARG A 812 1.66 -72.95 -35.68
N THR A 813 0.69 -72.62 -34.82
CA THR A 813 -0.73 -72.28 -35.00
C THR A 813 -1.26 -71.76 -33.65
N ARG A 814 -2.26 -70.86 -33.72
CA ARG A 814 -3.44 -70.75 -32.84
C ARG A 814 -3.25 -70.97 -31.32
N SER A 815 -3.53 -69.91 -30.56
CA SER A 815 -4.85 -69.64 -29.99
C SER A 815 -4.91 -68.20 -29.51
#